data_AF-A0A2D6XAN0-F1
#
_entry.id   AF-A0A2D6XAN0-F1
#
_cell.length_a   1.000
_cell.length_b   1.000
_cell.length_c   1.000
_cell.angle_alpha   90.00
_cell.angle_beta   90.00
_cell.angle_gamma   90.00
#
_symmetry.space_group_name_H-M   'P 1'
#
loop_
_entity.id
_entity.type
_entity.pdbx_description
1 polymer ?
#
loop_
_entity_poly.entity_id
_entity_poly.type
_entity_poly.pdbx_seq_one_letter_code
_entity_poly.pdbx_strand_id
1 'polypeptide(L)'
;MKKFIQKAITVLGSAALIGSTIGFAAAAAYPTPFVENGAANVAIVHGSNAAISDVVGAANIASDLATALAAQTASGGTGASVTGTAWQAMTSSDPLEIQESLNNITTYLDDTNFALLESGTVVNSKGTSVYDQELHFHDIESSRVEYAEDDDADVVGDYFKIANGQNIARYVIDFTTTLDSDITSGTIDDVEDETISLLGKSYTITTATNGTGGVELTLMSGAAQGTISSGEEITIGGYTVSSVVSGSSAVKFTVDGTPIDEMDKGEIEPITGTNDYIAVTDIDYESFAGGLHQATFWIGADKIVLKNGADLEVNADSISGAAVTINHTESGGDISIAEIVVNMTAQDEYLVPVGGKLSDEIALEGDEPGVLVGQNWDIEFKGFAAVNTDEVKLDAVSSDRKYKLTFTNLAGDVAELPLVYSNATGMHGGDTREKRLVMSPGADNITKNDYFILNTADPVTAGNNAKTYIVKYKGADKTSSTSPKLDLEILGVGNQELSMDKDPALGGTLVTLKIGGGTFTFTNETSCASSDCTISLTSTDYADGASPGLPVSQYLRTQSNALINITDLNTTLTNNFSVEDGGLVLATGNWIVNVSVDDTARDDDDLSLPETIYYATFANGSDTTDMTVTVTKSPAWISDPEDNNKNSYRTRYGALIEEVDGDDSPSEVTLTIPDSIIEPLVYLSSGEIMVSTGSASSASATELGAVTVEDSEVASVAAKNLIVVGGSCINSVAADLLGQAACSADFTTLTD
;
A
#
# COMPACT_ATOMS: atom_id res chain seq x y z
N MET A 1 -11.80 36.67 11.10
CA MET A 1 -11.83 35.19 11.12
C MET A 1 -12.25 34.74 12.51
N LYS A 2 -13.34 33.98 12.64
CA LYS A 2 -13.64 33.27 13.88
C LYS A 2 -12.70 32.06 13.90
N LYS A 3 -11.65 32.09 14.73
CA LYS A 3 -10.77 30.94 14.94
C LYS A 3 -11.55 29.92 15.77
N PHE A 4 -12.08 28.89 15.12
CA PHE A 4 -12.50 27.67 15.81
C PHE A 4 -11.25 26.79 15.94
N ILE A 5 -10.74 26.66 17.16
CA ILE A 5 -9.65 25.74 17.47
C ILE A 5 -10.32 24.42 17.84
N GLN A 6 -10.41 23.49 16.88
CA GLN A 6 -10.43 22.07 17.19
C GLN A 6 -8.96 21.64 17.23
N LYS A 7 -8.53 21.09 18.36
CA LYS A 7 -7.14 20.68 18.58
C LYS A 7 -6.78 19.62 17.52
N ALA A 8 -5.85 19.96 16.64
CA ALA A 8 -5.28 19.05 15.66
C ALA A 8 -4.49 17.97 16.42
N ILE A 9 -4.84 16.73 16.14
CA ILE A 9 -4.14 15.56 16.63
C ILE A 9 -3.21 15.11 15.49
N THR A 10 -1.99 14.74 15.81
CA THR A 10 -1.08 13.97 14.96
C THR A 10 -1.74 12.65 14.58
N VAL A 11 -2.25 12.58 13.35
CA VAL A 11 -2.83 11.37 12.78
C VAL A 11 -1.68 10.62 12.12
N LEU A 12 -1.07 9.68 12.86
CA LEU A 12 -0.47 8.52 12.21
C LEU A 12 -1.62 7.68 11.65
N GLY A 13 -1.41 7.14 10.45
CA GLY A 13 -2.40 6.38 9.70
C GLY A 13 -3.06 5.29 10.56
N SER A 14 -4.37 5.12 10.37
CA SER A 14 -5.20 4.05 10.92
C SER A 14 -5.25 3.93 12.47
N ALA A 15 -6.29 4.53 13.04
CA ALA A 15 -7.05 4.01 14.19
C ALA A 15 -6.34 3.63 15.52
N ALA A 16 -5.62 4.55 16.18
CA ALA A 16 -5.57 4.56 17.67
C ALA A 16 -5.17 5.92 18.25
N LEU A 17 -6.18 6.74 18.57
CA LEU A 17 -6.02 8.01 19.30
C LEU A 17 -6.23 7.77 20.81
N ILE A 18 -5.43 6.86 21.38
CA ILE A 18 -5.52 6.48 22.80
C ILE A 18 -4.45 7.24 23.57
N GLY A 19 -4.87 8.28 24.31
CA GLY A 19 -3.95 9.00 25.20
C GLY A 19 -4.48 10.28 25.84
N SER A 20 -5.53 10.92 25.31
CA SER A 20 -6.15 12.07 25.97
C SER A 20 -7.68 11.98 25.94
N THR A 21 -8.33 12.31 27.04
CA THR A 21 -9.80 12.26 27.22
C THR A 21 -10.60 13.20 26.30
N ILE A 22 -9.93 13.86 25.35
CA ILE A 22 -10.50 14.74 24.31
C ILE A 22 -10.28 14.16 22.89
N GLY A 23 -9.34 13.21 22.69
CA GLY A 23 -9.04 12.59 21.39
C GLY A 23 -10.06 11.55 20.91
N PHE A 24 -10.79 10.90 21.81
CA PHE A 24 -11.79 9.88 21.47
C PHE A 24 -12.98 10.39 20.64
N ALA A 25 -13.31 11.69 20.70
CA ALA A 25 -14.45 12.23 19.96
C ALA A 25 -14.11 12.61 18.50
N ALA A 26 -12.82 12.76 18.17
CA ALA A 26 -12.37 13.18 16.84
C ALA A 26 -11.99 11.99 15.95
N ALA A 27 -11.32 10.95 16.47
CA ALA A 27 -11.03 9.72 15.73
C ALA A 27 -12.30 8.95 15.34
N ALA A 28 -13.31 8.89 16.22
CA ALA A 28 -14.58 8.21 15.93
C ALA A 28 -15.43 8.90 14.86
N ALA A 29 -15.09 10.15 14.49
CA ALA A 29 -15.80 10.90 13.45
C ALA A 29 -15.03 10.91 12.12
N TYR A 30 -13.74 10.56 12.11
CA TYR A 30 -12.96 10.46 10.90
C TYR A 30 -13.59 9.40 9.96
N PRO A 31 -13.75 9.67 8.65
CA PRO A 31 -13.14 10.76 7.86
C PRO A 31 -13.92 12.09 7.86
N THR A 32 -15.04 12.22 8.57
CA THR A 32 -15.73 13.51 8.70
C THR A 32 -14.97 14.45 9.66
N PRO A 33 -14.90 15.77 9.39
CA PRO A 33 -15.54 16.54 8.33
C PRO A 33 -14.71 16.68 7.04
N PHE A 34 -13.64 15.90 6.88
CA PHE A 34 -12.71 16.00 5.75
C PHE A 34 -13.31 15.40 4.48
N VAL A 35 -14.00 14.28 4.61
CA VAL A 35 -14.76 13.62 3.55
C VAL A 35 -16.14 13.25 4.09
N GLU A 36 -17.19 13.82 3.51
CA GLU A 36 -18.58 13.58 3.93
C GLU A 36 -19.55 13.70 2.76
N ASN A 37 -20.55 12.81 2.69
CA ASN A 37 -21.60 12.80 1.66
C ASN A 37 -21.02 12.76 0.22
N GLY A 38 -19.91 12.06 0.03
CA GLY A 38 -19.26 11.94 -1.28
C GLY A 38 -18.56 13.21 -1.79
N ALA A 39 -18.21 14.12 -0.88
CA ALA A 39 -17.45 15.33 -1.20
C ALA A 39 -16.27 15.52 -0.24
N ALA A 40 -15.14 15.98 -0.78
CA ALA A 40 -13.95 16.34 -0.01
C ALA A 40 -13.92 17.83 0.34
N ASN A 41 -13.66 18.12 1.62
CA ASN A 41 -13.41 19.46 2.14
C ASN A 41 -12.17 19.49 3.02
N VAL A 42 -11.05 19.05 2.48
CA VAL A 42 -9.78 18.91 3.20
C VAL A 42 -8.62 19.57 2.45
N ALA A 43 -7.62 20.00 3.21
CA ALA A 43 -6.25 20.18 2.76
C ALA A 43 -5.30 19.65 3.85
N ILE A 44 -4.24 18.96 3.44
CA ILE A 44 -3.22 18.39 4.31
C ILE A 44 -2.00 19.29 4.20
N VAL A 45 -1.53 19.84 5.32
CA VAL A 45 -0.50 20.86 5.35
C VAL A 45 0.71 20.34 6.10
N HIS A 46 1.82 20.10 5.40
CA HIS A 46 3.11 19.75 6.01
C HIS A 46 4.08 20.93 5.97
N GLY A 47 5.12 20.89 6.78
CA GLY A 47 6.16 21.93 6.77
C GLY A 47 6.93 21.95 5.44
N SER A 48 7.34 23.13 4.97
CA SER A 48 8.22 23.27 3.79
C SER A 48 9.60 22.63 4.01
N ASN A 49 10.00 22.43 5.28
CA ASN A 49 11.18 21.65 5.68
C ASN A 49 10.75 20.44 6.53
N ALA A 50 9.65 19.79 6.14
CA ALA A 50 9.12 18.62 6.83
C ALA A 50 10.19 17.50 6.92
N ALA A 51 10.16 16.75 8.03
CA ALA A 51 10.86 15.46 8.05
C ALA A 51 10.18 14.51 7.08
N ILE A 52 10.90 13.48 6.61
CA ILE A 52 10.34 12.49 5.67
C ILE A 52 9.11 11.81 6.29
N SER A 53 9.14 11.50 7.59
CA SER A 53 7.99 10.96 8.33
C SER A 53 6.74 11.85 8.28
N ASP A 54 6.89 13.18 8.23
CA ASP A 54 5.78 14.11 8.07
C ASP A 54 5.22 14.14 6.64
N VAL A 55 6.09 13.96 5.63
CA VAL A 55 5.69 13.87 4.22
C VAL A 55 4.97 12.55 3.95
N VAL A 56 5.53 11.43 4.44
CA VAL A 56 4.92 10.09 4.36
C VAL A 56 3.61 10.06 5.14
N GLY A 57 3.57 10.63 6.35
CA GLY A 57 2.34 10.77 7.13
C GLY A 57 1.26 11.57 6.38
N ALA A 58 1.63 12.67 5.72
CA ALA A 58 0.70 13.44 4.90
C ALA A 58 0.18 12.66 3.68
N ALA A 59 1.04 11.88 3.01
CA ALA A 59 0.66 11.03 1.89
C ALA A 59 -0.28 9.90 2.32
N ASN A 60 0.01 9.24 3.45
CA ASN A 60 -0.83 8.18 4.02
C ASN A 60 -2.23 8.71 4.37
N ILE A 61 -2.33 9.89 4.99
CA ILE A 61 -3.62 10.54 5.27
C ILE A 61 -4.36 10.89 3.96
N ALA A 62 -3.65 11.38 2.94
CA ALA A 62 -4.25 11.69 1.64
C ALA A 62 -4.85 10.43 0.98
N SER A 63 -4.11 9.32 1.01
CA SER A 63 -4.53 8.03 0.47
C SER A 63 -5.75 7.47 1.22
N ASP A 64 -5.74 7.54 2.55
CA ASP A 64 -6.84 7.06 3.38
C ASP A 64 -8.11 7.91 3.18
N LEU A 65 -8.00 9.24 3.06
CA LEU A 65 -9.12 10.11 2.70
C LEU A 65 -9.62 9.87 1.27
N ALA A 66 -8.73 9.53 0.33
CA ALA A 66 -9.12 9.18 -1.03
C ALA A 66 -9.91 7.88 -1.04
N THR A 67 -9.46 6.88 -0.28
CA THR A 67 -10.16 5.60 -0.06
C THR A 67 -11.54 5.83 0.55
N ALA A 68 -11.62 6.64 1.60
CA ALA A 68 -12.88 7.02 2.23
C ALA A 68 -13.87 7.73 1.28
N LEU A 69 -13.38 8.63 0.43
CA LEU A 69 -14.21 9.36 -0.54
C LEU A 69 -14.69 8.45 -1.66
N ALA A 70 -13.82 7.55 -2.13
CA ALA A 70 -14.15 6.54 -3.12
C ALA A 70 -15.24 5.59 -2.58
N ALA A 71 -15.10 5.09 -1.34
CA ALA A 71 -16.10 4.24 -0.69
C ALA A 71 -17.48 4.91 -0.56
N GLN A 72 -17.53 6.24 -0.37
CA GLN A 72 -18.79 7.00 -0.31
C GLN A 72 -19.44 7.27 -1.67
N THR A 73 -18.71 7.12 -2.77
CA THR A 73 -19.17 7.47 -4.12
C THR A 73 -19.22 6.30 -5.09
N ALA A 74 -18.69 5.13 -4.70
CA ALA A 74 -18.63 3.94 -5.54
C ALA A 74 -20.03 3.33 -5.77
N SER A 75 -20.38 3.16 -7.05
CA SER A 75 -21.44 2.24 -7.49
C SER A 75 -20.83 1.15 -8.38
N GLY A 76 -20.38 0.06 -7.76
CA GLY A 76 -20.05 -1.23 -8.39
C GLY A 76 -19.21 -1.19 -9.67
N GLY A 77 -17.89 -1.24 -9.51
CA GLY A 77 -16.93 -1.50 -10.59
C GLY A 77 -15.48 -1.35 -10.12
N THR A 78 -14.62 -2.29 -10.49
CA THR A 78 -13.16 -2.29 -10.27
C THR A 78 -12.45 -1.70 -11.50
N GLY A 79 -11.57 -0.73 -11.28
CA GLY A 79 -10.71 -0.16 -12.32
C GLY A 79 -10.23 1.24 -11.98
N ALA A 80 -8.91 1.43 -11.88
CA ALA A 80 -8.26 2.73 -11.78
C ALA A 80 -8.26 3.43 -13.15
N SER A 81 -8.26 4.77 -13.17
CA SER A 81 -8.03 5.54 -14.41
C SER A 81 -6.76 6.37 -14.26
N VAL A 82 -5.90 6.32 -15.27
CA VAL A 82 -4.61 7.01 -15.30
C VAL A 82 -4.64 8.09 -16.37
N THR A 83 -4.22 9.30 -16.02
CA THR A 83 -3.91 10.34 -17.01
C THR A 83 -2.40 10.49 -17.12
N GLY A 84 -1.83 10.15 -18.27
CA GLY A 84 -0.39 10.18 -18.54
C GLY A 84 0.03 9.05 -19.49
N THR A 85 1.30 9.05 -19.93
CA THR A 85 1.90 7.90 -20.60
C THR A 85 2.49 6.99 -19.53
N ALA A 86 1.76 5.94 -19.16
CA ALA A 86 2.17 5.02 -18.12
C ALA A 86 1.79 3.59 -18.45
N TRP A 87 2.62 2.66 -18.00
CA TRP A 87 2.32 1.24 -17.90
C TRP A 87 2.07 0.92 -16.42
N GLN A 88 0.91 0.35 -16.11
CA GLN A 88 0.67 -0.24 -14.78
C GLN A 88 1.31 -1.63 -14.75
N ALA A 89 1.93 -2.00 -13.64
CA ALA A 89 2.46 -3.33 -13.39
C ALA A 89 1.32 -4.37 -13.32
N MET A 90 0.77 -4.72 -14.47
CA MET A 90 -0.24 -5.76 -14.62
C MET A 90 -0.33 -6.19 -16.09
N THR A 91 -0.85 -7.39 -16.32
CA THR A 91 -1.40 -7.80 -17.61
C THR A 91 -2.92 -7.91 -17.54
N SER A 92 -3.57 -8.27 -18.64
CA SER A 92 -5.03 -8.48 -18.64
C SER A 92 -5.49 -9.67 -17.80
N SER A 93 -4.58 -10.54 -17.37
CA SER A 93 -4.88 -11.81 -16.69
C SER A 93 -4.10 -12.03 -15.40
N ASP A 94 -3.26 -11.07 -15.01
CA ASP A 94 -2.26 -11.21 -13.95
C ASP A 94 -1.97 -9.79 -13.41
N PRO A 95 -2.71 -9.35 -12.37
CA PRO A 95 -2.44 -8.10 -11.66
C PRO A 95 -1.31 -8.27 -10.65
N LEU A 96 -0.47 -7.25 -10.45
CA LEU A 96 0.53 -7.28 -9.38
C LEU A 96 -0.12 -7.54 -8.02
N GLU A 97 0.54 -8.34 -7.20
CA GLU A 97 0.13 -8.66 -5.83
C GLU A 97 1.23 -8.38 -4.79
N ILE A 98 0.85 -8.42 -3.51
CA ILE A 98 1.81 -8.25 -2.41
C ILE A 98 2.83 -9.41 -2.40
N GLN A 99 4.10 -9.04 -2.26
CA GLN A 99 5.28 -9.90 -2.35
C GLN A 99 5.54 -10.52 -3.73
N GLU A 100 4.78 -10.13 -4.75
CA GLU A 100 5.00 -10.53 -6.11
C GLU A 100 5.98 -9.57 -6.81
N SER A 101 6.73 -10.07 -7.79
CA SER A 101 7.74 -9.29 -8.50
C SER A 101 7.29 -8.82 -9.87
N LEU A 102 7.84 -7.70 -10.35
CA LEU A 102 7.57 -7.22 -11.70
C LEU A 102 7.92 -8.27 -12.78
N ASN A 103 8.93 -9.12 -12.52
CA ASN A 103 9.32 -10.20 -13.43
C ASN A 103 8.25 -11.30 -13.57
N ASN A 104 7.43 -11.53 -12.54
CA ASN A 104 6.33 -12.47 -12.60
C ASN A 104 5.22 -11.96 -13.53
N ILE A 105 4.89 -10.66 -13.43
CA ILE A 105 3.92 -9.98 -14.29
C ILE A 105 4.36 -9.96 -15.76
N THR A 106 5.59 -9.49 -16.00
CA THR A 106 6.18 -9.50 -17.34
C THR A 106 7.70 -9.49 -17.27
N THR A 107 8.34 -10.20 -18.19
CA THR A 107 9.80 -10.20 -18.27
C THR A 107 10.38 -8.95 -18.93
N TYR A 108 9.60 -8.25 -19.75
CA TYR A 108 10.02 -7.01 -20.40
C TYR A 108 8.84 -6.14 -20.86
N LEU A 109 9.15 -4.88 -21.14
CA LEU A 109 8.30 -3.89 -21.81
C LEU A 109 8.87 -3.53 -23.18
N ASP A 110 8.00 -3.13 -24.10
CA ASP A 110 8.30 -2.69 -25.46
C ASP A 110 7.32 -1.58 -25.91
N ASP A 111 7.37 -1.19 -27.18
CA ASP A 111 6.51 -0.13 -27.74
C ASP A 111 4.99 -0.43 -27.67
N THR A 112 4.60 -1.70 -27.47
CA THR A 112 3.20 -2.12 -27.43
C THR A 112 2.55 -1.83 -26.07
N ASN A 113 3.34 -1.78 -25.01
CA ASN A 113 2.87 -1.61 -23.63
C ASN A 113 3.41 -0.34 -22.97
N PHE A 114 4.55 0.20 -23.44
CA PHE A 114 5.12 1.43 -22.92
C PHE A 114 5.64 2.33 -24.05
N ALA A 115 4.87 3.38 -24.38
CA ALA A 115 5.10 4.22 -25.56
C ALA A 115 6.43 4.99 -25.57
N LEU A 116 7.19 5.02 -24.48
CA LEU A 116 8.55 5.57 -24.48
C LEU A 116 9.55 4.67 -25.22
N LEU A 117 9.23 3.39 -25.38
CA LEU A 117 10.07 2.39 -26.03
C LEU A 117 9.80 2.25 -27.53
N GLU A 118 9.28 3.30 -28.18
CA GLU A 118 9.03 3.28 -29.63
C GLU A 118 10.27 2.89 -30.44
N SER A 119 10.13 1.90 -31.32
CA SER A 119 11.18 1.53 -32.27
C SER A 119 11.59 2.71 -33.16
N GLY A 120 12.84 2.71 -33.60
CA GLY A 120 13.39 3.81 -34.38
C GLY A 120 14.29 3.38 -35.53
N THR A 121 14.80 4.38 -36.24
CA THR A 121 15.76 4.16 -37.33
C THR A 121 16.87 5.19 -37.28
N VAL A 122 18.09 4.76 -37.59
CA VAL A 122 19.24 5.62 -37.84
C VAL A 122 19.59 5.52 -39.33
N VAL A 123 19.79 6.64 -40.02
CA VAL A 123 20.06 6.66 -41.46
C VAL A 123 21.39 7.33 -41.70
N ASN A 124 22.38 6.58 -42.17
CA ASN A 124 23.71 7.10 -42.45
C ASN A 124 24.20 6.71 -43.85
N SER A 125 25.50 6.90 -44.12
CA SER A 125 26.10 6.61 -45.43
C SER A 125 26.13 5.10 -45.77
N LYS A 126 26.04 4.21 -44.76
CA LYS A 126 26.04 2.75 -44.91
C LYS A 126 24.63 2.18 -45.14
N GLY A 127 23.59 2.89 -44.72
CA GLY A 127 22.22 2.52 -45.01
C GLY A 127 21.24 2.99 -43.95
N THR A 128 20.18 2.21 -43.77
CA THR A 128 19.18 2.43 -42.73
C THR A 128 19.25 1.29 -41.74
N SER A 129 19.57 1.63 -40.50
CA SER A 129 19.57 0.74 -39.35
C SER A 129 18.22 0.88 -38.66
N VAL A 130 17.59 -0.24 -38.32
CA VAL A 130 16.30 -0.29 -37.64
C VAL A 130 16.56 -0.89 -36.27
N TYR A 131 15.98 -0.30 -35.23
CA TYR A 131 16.15 -0.78 -33.87
C TYR A 131 14.84 -0.79 -33.09
N ASP A 132 14.73 -1.77 -32.19
CA ASP A 132 13.67 -1.88 -31.19
C ASP A 132 14.23 -1.49 -29.82
N GLN A 133 13.37 -0.99 -28.93
CA GLN A 133 13.73 -0.66 -27.56
C GLN A 133 12.95 -1.58 -26.61
N GLU A 134 13.63 -2.11 -25.60
CA GLU A 134 13.03 -2.98 -24.59
C GLU A 134 13.53 -2.60 -23.19
N LEU A 135 12.67 -2.79 -22.18
CA LEU A 135 13.03 -2.66 -20.77
C LEU A 135 12.75 -3.98 -20.05
N HIS A 136 13.80 -4.70 -19.67
CA HIS A 136 13.71 -6.03 -19.08
C HIS A 136 13.72 -6.00 -17.55
N PHE A 137 12.90 -6.84 -16.93
CA PHE A 137 12.92 -7.14 -15.50
C PHE A 137 13.46 -8.57 -15.35
N HIS A 138 14.52 -8.79 -14.56
CA HIS A 138 15.25 -10.06 -14.58
C HIS A 138 15.24 -10.89 -13.30
N ASP A 139 15.03 -10.27 -12.14
CA ASP A 139 15.09 -10.99 -10.87
C ASP A 139 13.70 -11.07 -10.23
N ILE A 140 13.31 -12.28 -9.87
CA ILE A 140 12.08 -12.52 -9.11
C ILE A 140 12.18 -12.00 -7.66
N GLU A 141 13.39 -11.71 -7.19
CA GLU A 141 13.62 -11.11 -5.87
C GLU A 141 13.90 -9.59 -5.95
N SER A 142 13.94 -8.97 -7.16
CA SER A 142 14.42 -7.58 -7.26
C SER A 142 13.46 -6.55 -6.72
N SER A 143 12.17 -6.71 -7.00
CA SER A 143 11.16 -5.69 -6.75
C SER A 143 9.88 -6.32 -6.25
N ARG A 144 9.22 -5.74 -5.25
CA ARG A 144 7.91 -6.19 -4.76
C ARG A 144 7.26 -5.12 -3.90
N VAL A 145 5.94 -5.19 -3.75
CA VAL A 145 5.26 -4.42 -2.70
C VAL A 145 5.28 -5.23 -1.40
N GLU A 146 5.73 -4.60 -0.33
CA GLU A 146 5.72 -5.20 1.01
C GLU A 146 5.35 -4.19 2.09
N TYR A 147 4.82 -4.72 3.19
CA TYR A 147 4.64 -3.97 4.42
C TYR A 147 5.91 -4.08 5.24
N ALA A 148 6.59 -2.95 5.45
CA ALA A 148 7.92 -2.87 6.03
C ALA A 148 8.06 -1.68 6.99
N GLU A 149 9.13 -1.71 7.77
CA GLU A 149 9.66 -0.54 8.48
C GLU A 149 10.71 0.11 7.57
N ASP A 150 10.61 1.42 7.43
CA ASP A 150 11.70 2.26 6.94
C ASP A 150 12.51 2.68 8.17
N ASP A 151 13.68 2.04 8.32
CA ASP A 151 14.59 2.23 9.46
C ASP A 151 15.17 3.66 9.52
N ASP A 152 15.23 4.38 8.39
CA ASP A 152 15.78 5.73 8.31
C ASP A 152 14.72 6.80 8.58
N ALA A 153 13.47 6.54 8.18
CA ALA A 153 12.34 7.41 8.48
C ALA A 153 11.67 7.14 9.84
N ASP A 154 11.98 6.02 10.50
CA ASP A 154 11.25 5.49 11.65
C ASP A 154 9.74 5.37 11.35
N VAL A 155 9.35 4.82 10.18
CA VAL A 155 7.94 4.69 9.76
C VAL A 155 7.62 3.30 9.24
N VAL A 156 6.52 2.72 9.73
CA VAL A 156 5.95 1.48 9.21
C VAL A 156 4.87 1.79 8.17
N GLY A 157 4.91 1.10 7.04
CA GLY A 157 3.96 1.32 5.96
C GLY A 157 4.08 0.30 4.83
N ASP A 158 3.31 0.55 3.77
CA ASP A 158 3.40 -0.19 2.52
C ASP A 158 4.39 0.52 1.58
N TYR A 159 5.33 -0.24 1.00
CA TYR A 159 6.37 0.27 0.12
C TYR A 159 6.49 -0.60 -1.13
N PHE A 160 6.81 0.02 -2.26
CA PHE A 160 7.40 -0.70 -3.38
C PHE A 160 8.91 -0.73 -3.19
N LYS A 161 9.42 -1.92 -2.88
CA LYS A 161 10.80 -2.13 -2.50
C LYS A 161 11.64 -2.59 -3.68
N ILE A 162 12.85 -2.06 -3.79
CA ILE A 162 13.94 -2.65 -4.57
C ILE A 162 15.12 -2.93 -3.64
N ALA A 163 15.56 -4.19 -3.55
CA ALA A 163 16.63 -4.56 -2.62
C ALA A 163 18.03 -4.17 -3.14
N ASN A 164 18.94 -3.84 -2.21
CA ASN A 164 20.33 -3.49 -2.52
C ASN A 164 21.00 -4.57 -3.40
N GLY A 165 21.64 -4.11 -4.48
CA GLY A 165 22.39 -4.96 -5.41
C GLY A 165 21.50 -5.71 -6.43
N GLN A 166 20.19 -5.53 -6.37
CA GLN A 166 19.24 -6.12 -7.32
C GLN A 166 19.06 -5.26 -8.56
N ASN A 167 18.65 -5.89 -9.66
CA ASN A 167 18.38 -5.19 -10.91
C ASN A 167 17.08 -4.38 -10.81
N ILE A 168 17.17 -3.06 -11.01
CA ILE A 168 16.01 -2.19 -11.18
C ILE A 168 15.33 -2.57 -12.50
N ALA A 169 16.09 -2.47 -13.60
CA ALA A 169 15.72 -2.94 -14.92
C ALA A 169 16.96 -3.01 -15.84
N ARG A 170 16.81 -3.58 -17.03
CA ARG A 170 17.81 -3.55 -18.08
C ARG A 170 17.21 -2.96 -19.35
N TYR A 171 17.72 -1.80 -19.74
CA TYR A 171 17.32 -1.13 -20.97
C TYR A 171 18.16 -1.63 -22.15
N VAL A 172 17.50 -1.99 -23.26
CA VAL A 172 18.10 -2.59 -24.44
C VAL A 172 17.66 -1.84 -25.69
N ILE A 173 18.62 -1.52 -26.55
CA ILE A 173 18.38 -1.13 -27.94
C ILE A 173 18.90 -2.27 -28.81
N ASP A 174 18.00 -3.01 -29.47
CA ASP A 174 18.34 -4.12 -30.38
C ASP A 174 18.24 -3.67 -31.84
N PHE A 175 19.37 -3.62 -32.54
CA PHE A 175 19.40 -3.27 -33.96
C PHE A 175 19.06 -4.50 -34.81
N THR A 176 17.78 -4.66 -35.15
CA THR A 176 17.31 -5.67 -36.11
C THR A 176 18.00 -5.56 -37.49
N THR A 177 18.48 -4.36 -37.82
CA THR A 177 19.49 -4.12 -38.87
C THR A 177 20.65 -3.34 -38.25
N THR A 178 21.85 -3.92 -38.25
CA THR A 178 23.03 -3.39 -37.56
C THR A 178 23.34 -1.95 -37.93
N LEU A 179 23.81 -1.17 -36.95
CA LEU A 179 24.35 0.16 -37.18
C LEU A 179 25.79 0.05 -37.67
N ASP A 180 25.93 0.15 -39.00
CA ASP A 180 27.21 0.00 -39.70
C ASP A 180 27.92 1.33 -39.90
N SER A 181 29.26 1.32 -39.83
CA SER A 181 30.13 2.47 -40.09
C SER A 181 31.55 2.07 -40.48
N ASP A 182 32.29 2.99 -41.12
CA ASP A 182 33.75 2.91 -41.22
C ASP A 182 34.43 3.32 -39.91
N ILE A 183 35.59 2.73 -39.62
CA ILE A 183 36.51 3.17 -38.56
C ILE A 183 37.68 3.94 -39.20
N THR A 184 37.74 5.26 -38.99
CA THR A 184 38.86 6.10 -39.45
C THR A 184 39.61 6.68 -38.26
N SER A 185 40.85 6.23 -38.08
CA SER A 185 41.72 6.72 -36.99
C SER A 185 41.12 6.58 -35.58
N GLY A 186 40.21 5.62 -35.37
CA GLY A 186 39.52 5.40 -34.10
C GLY A 186 38.18 6.12 -33.98
N THR A 187 37.75 6.88 -34.98
CA THR A 187 36.40 7.46 -35.06
C THR A 187 35.47 6.53 -35.83
N ILE A 188 34.19 6.50 -35.45
CA ILE A 188 33.11 5.78 -36.14
C ILE A 188 32.37 6.79 -37.03
N ASP A 189 32.93 7.04 -38.22
CA ASP A 189 32.65 8.23 -39.03
C ASP A 189 31.18 8.38 -39.49
N ASP A 190 30.48 7.27 -39.72
CA ASP A 190 29.11 7.28 -40.24
C ASP A 190 28.05 7.27 -39.12
N VAL A 191 28.46 7.28 -37.84
CA VAL A 191 27.53 7.34 -36.70
C VAL A 191 27.53 8.71 -36.04
N GLU A 192 28.61 9.47 -36.18
CA GLU A 192 28.69 10.84 -35.68
C GLU A 192 27.67 11.75 -36.38
N ASP A 193 27.10 12.68 -35.61
CA ASP A 193 26.06 13.63 -35.98
C ASP A 193 24.69 13.02 -36.37
N GLU A 194 24.53 11.69 -36.25
CA GLU A 194 23.25 11.02 -36.43
C GLU A 194 22.36 11.13 -35.18
N THR A 195 21.05 10.99 -35.37
CA THR A 195 20.05 11.07 -34.29
C THR A 195 19.53 9.70 -33.89
N ILE A 196 19.37 9.48 -32.60
CA ILE A 196 18.79 8.27 -32.01
C ILE A 196 17.83 8.64 -30.87
N SER A 197 16.72 7.92 -30.73
CA SER A 197 15.76 8.08 -29.64
C SER A 197 15.99 7.03 -28.56
N LEU A 198 16.06 7.46 -27.30
CA LEU A 198 16.16 6.62 -26.11
C LEU A 198 15.01 6.99 -25.16
N LEU A 199 14.14 6.03 -24.81
CA LEU A 199 13.06 6.21 -23.84
C LEU A 199 12.22 7.49 -24.09
N GLY A 200 11.84 7.71 -25.35
CA GLY A 200 11.04 8.85 -25.80
C GLY A 200 11.79 10.17 -25.92
N LYS A 201 13.11 10.19 -25.69
CA LYS A 201 13.96 11.38 -25.81
C LYS A 201 14.94 11.25 -26.96
N SER A 202 14.97 12.27 -27.81
CA SER A 202 15.84 12.32 -28.99
C SER A 202 17.22 12.88 -28.64
N TYR A 203 18.26 12.17 -29.03
CA TYR A 203 19.66 12.54 -28.85
C TYR A 203 20.39 12.60 -30.19
N THR A 204 21.33 13.54 -30.32
CA THR A 204 22.33 13.57 -31.39
C THR A 204 23.60 12.89 -30.90
N ILE A 205 24.17 11.98 -31.69
CA ILE A 205 25.44 11.33 -31.38
C ILE A 205 26.58 12.28 -31.77
N THR A 206 26.98 13.18 -30.88
CA THR A 206 27.98 14.22 -31.18
C THR A 206 29.39 13.69 -31.31
N THR A 207 29.66 12.49 -30.78
CA THR A 207 30.96 11.84 -30.88
C THR A 207 30.77 10.33 -30.86
N ALA A 208 31.44 9.62 -31.77
CA ALA A 208 31.44 8.16 -31.81
C ALA A 208 32.86 7.65 -32.06
N THR A 209 33.41 6.90 -31.10
CA THR A 209 34.79 6.39 -31.19
C THR A 209 34.87 4.90 -30.92
N ASN A 210 35.92 4.28 -31.45
CA ASN A 210 36.31 2.91 -31.18
C ASN A 210 37.75 2.89 -30.65
N GLY A 211 37.88 2.97 -29.33
CA GLY A 211 39.15 3.08 -28.62
C GLY A 211 39.63 1.75 -28.03
N THR A 212 40.60 1.83 -27.10
CA THR A 212 41.14 0.63 -26.42
C THR A 212 40.09 -0.07 -25.54
N GLY A 213 39.01 0.62 -25.16
CA GLY A 213 37.86 0.08 -24.41
C GLY A 213 36.71 -0.41 -25.28
N GLY A 214 36.84 -0.35 -26.61
CA GLY A 214 35.75 -0.59 -27.56
C GLY A 214 34.98 0.68 -27.90
N VAL A 215 33.72 0.50 -28.29
CA VAL A 215 32.81 1.58 -28.72
C VAL A 215 32.50 2.53 -27.57
N GLU A 216 32.53 3.82 -27.86
CA GLU A 216 32.09 4.92 -27.00
C GLU A 216 31.24 5.90 -27.82
N LEU A 217 30.01 6.15 -27.39
CA LEU A 217 29.07 7.07 -28.02
C LEU A 217 28.74 8.19 -27.03
N THR A 218 28.94 9.45 -27.43
CA THR A 218 28.49 10.63 -26.70
C THR A 218 27.21 11.14 -27.34
N LEU A 219 26.14 11.14 -26.56
CA LEU A 219 24.80 11.52 -26.97
C LEU A 219 24.43 12.83 -26.28
N MET A 220 23.96 13.82 -27.04
CA MET A 220 23.53 15.10 -26.50
C MET A 220 22.13 15.47 -26.96
N SER A 221 21.38 16.11 -26.08
CA SER A 221 20.09 16.73 -26.36
C SER A 221 19.99 18.08 -25.64
N GLY A 222 18.95 18.85 -25.90
CA GLY A 222 18.68 20.03 -25.09
C GLY A 222 17.38 20.73 -25.42
N ALA A 223 16.99 21.65 -24.54
CA ALA A 223 15.74 22.40 -24.68
C ALA A 223 15.80 23.46 -25.80
N ALA A 224 16.94 24.13 -25.98
CA ALA A 224 17.09 25.18 -27.00
C ALA A 224 18.48 25.18 -27.67
N GLN A 225 18.52 25.09 -29.01
CA GLN A 225 19.76 25.11 -29.80
C GLN A 225 20.09 26.50 -30.29
N GLY A 226 21.34 26.92 -30.07
CA GLY A 226 21.86 28.19 -30.53
C GLY A 226 23.08 28.00 -31.41
N THR A 227 23.24 28.91 -32.37
CA THR A 227 24.48 29.03 -33.13
C THR A 227 24.92 30.49 -33.06
N ILE A 228 26.15 30.75 -32.60
CA ILE A 228 26.63 32.11 -32.30
C ILE A 228 28.03 32.35 -32.85
N SER A 229 28.22 33.48 -33.52
CA SER A 229 29.54 33.89 -34.01
C SER A 229 30.40 34.41 -32.86
N SER A 230 31.71 34.16 -32.94
CA SER A 230 32.67 34.60 -31.93
C SER A 230 32.61 36.13 -31.71
N GLY A 231 32.41 36.54 -30.45
CA GLY A 231 32.28 37.93 -30.04
C GLY A 231 30.87 38.53 -30.12
N GLU A 232 29.88 37.76 -30.56
CA GLU A 232 28.46 38.15 -30.54
C GLU A 232 27.77 37.70 -29.25
N GLU A 233 26.54 38.20 -29.03
CA GLU A 233 25.67 37.86 -27.92
C GLU A 233 24.27 37.58 -28.44
N ILE A 234 23.62 36.52 -27.93
CA ILE A 234 22.25 36.14 -28.27
C ILE A 234 21.47 35.83 -26.98
N THR A 235 20.13 35.90 -27.06
CA THR A 235 19.24 35.42 -25.99
C THR A 235 18.61 34.10 -26.42
N ILE A 236 18.79 33.05 -25.63
CA ILE A 236 18.29 31.70 -25.91
C ILE A 236 18.01 30.96 -24.60
N GLY A 237 16.93 30.18 -24.55
CA GLY A 237 16.56 29.41 -23.35
C GLY A 237 16.26 30.26 -22.11
N GLY A 238 16.04 31.57 -22.26
CA GLY A 238 15.90 32.50 -21.14
C GLY A 238 17.22 33.13 -20.66
N TYR A 239 18.34 32.70 -21.22
CA TYR A 239 19.68 33.19 -20.88
C TYR A 239 20.24 34.13 -21.94
N THR A 240 21.15 35.01 -21.52
CA THR A 240 21.99 35.83 -22.41
C THR A 240 23.34 35.16 -22.57
N VAL A 241 23.65 34.70 -23.79
CA VAL A 241 24.85 33.91 -24.09
C VAL A 241 25.74 34.66 -25.07
N SER A 242 27.02 34.79 -24.73
CA SER A 242 28.07 35.23 -25.66
C SER A 242 29.18 34.19 -25.74
N SER A 243 29.92 34.15 -26.86
CA SER A 243 30.99 33.17 -27.08
C SER A 243 32.29 33.81 -27.57
N VAL A 244 33.40 33.16 -27.28
CA VAL A 244 34.70 33.43 -27.90
C VAL A 244 35.28 32.10 -28.38
N VAL A 245 35.31 31.90 -29.70
CA VAL A 245 35.96 30.73 -30.31
C VAL A 245 37.46 30.99 -30.38
N SER A 246 38.26 30.19 -29.66
CA SER A 246 39.70 30.38 -29.48
C SER A 246 40.54 29.54 -30.44
N GLY A 247 39.94 28.53 -31.10
CA GLY A 247 40.59 27.67 -32.08
C GLY A 247 39.60 26.75 -32.80
N SER A 248 40.11 25.72 -33.48
CA SER A 248 39.29 24.75 -34.22
C SER A 248 38.58 23.71 -33.37
N SER A 249 38.85 23.69 -32.07
CA SER A 249 38.24 22.72 -31.16
C SER A 249 37.68 23.35 -29.90
N ALA A 250 37.90 24.64 -29.62
CA ALA A 250 37.64 25.23 -28.32
C ALA A 250 36.83 26.53 -28.42
N VAL A 251 35.84 26.65 -27.53
CA VAL A 251 34.99 27.83 -27.36
C VAL A 251 34.82 28.15 -25.87
N LYS A 252 34.82 29.44 -25.53
CA LYS A 252 34.49 29.90 -24.18
C LYS A 252 33.18 30.68 -24.18
N PHE A 253 32.21 30.25 -23.38
CA PHE A 253 30.95 30.96 -23.21
C PHE A 253 30.96 31.93 -22.02
N THR A 254 30.06 32.89 -22.08
CA THR A 254 29.62 33.69 -20.93
C THR A 254 28.10 33.70 -20.94
N VAL A 255 27.51 33.20 -19.86
CA VAL A 255 26.07 33.05 -19.68
C VAL A 255 25.61 33.99 -18.56
N ASP A 256 24.70 34.92 -18.87
CA ASP A 256 24.22 35.98 -17.99
C ASP A 256 25.35 36.76 -17.28
N GLY A 257 26.44 37.02 -18.02
CA GLY A 257 27.60 37.73 -17.53
C GLY A 257 28.58 36.88 -16.70
N THR A 258 28.29 35.60 -16.48
CA THR A 258 29.18 34.66 -15.80
C THR A 258 29.96 33.82 -16.81
N PRO A 259 31.30 33.86 -16.82
CA PRO A 259 32.10 33.05 -17.74
C PRO A 259 31.99 31.56 -17.37
N ILE A 260 31.86 30.71 -18.37
CA ILE A 260 31.99 29.26 -18.26
C ILE A 260 33.45 28.87 -18.58
N ASP A 261 33.84 27.67 -18.19
CA ASP A 261 35.12 27.11 -18.60
C ASP A 261 35.20 26.95 -20.13
N GLU A 262 36.43 26.84 -20.65
CA GLU A 262 36.63 26.65 -22.09
C GLU A 262 36.24 25.22 -22.45
N MET A 263 35.41 25.07 -23.48
CA MET A 263 34.74 23.82 -23.83
C MET A 263 35.11 23.36 -25.25
N ASP A 264 35.31 22.07 -25.42
CA ASP A 264 35.48 21.38 -26.71
C ASP A 264 34.15 20.81 -27.26
N LYS A 265 34.12 20.37 -28.54
CA LYS A 265 32.96 19.64 -29.12
C LYS A 265 32.65 18.41 -28.24
N GLY A 266 31.38 18.24 -27.86
CA GLY A 266 30.92 17.13 -27.01
C GLY A 266 31.06 17.38 -25.51
N GLU A 267 31.60 18.53 -25.09
CA GLU A 267 31.66 18.91 -23.68
C GLU A 267 30.36 19.59 -23.21
N ILE A 268 30.07 19.42 -21.92
CA ILE A 268 28.91 19.96 -21.22
C ILE A 268 29.38 20.58 -19.91
N GLU A 269 28.81 21.73 -19.54
CA GLU A 269 29.17 22.45 -18.31
C GLU A 269 27.90 23.00 -17.63
N PRO A 270 27.82 22.97 -16.29
CA PRO A 270 26.68 23.51 -15.57
C PRO A 270 26.63 25.05 -15.67
N ILE A 271 25.43 25.59 -15.80
CA ILE A 271 25.21 27.04 -15.74
C ILE A 271 25.11 27.44 -14.27
N THR A 272 26.14 28.14 -13.79
CA THR A 272 26.31 28.51 -12.37
C THR A 272 25.05 29.19 -11.80
N GLY A 273 24.53 28.63 -10.71
CA GLY A 273 23.36 29.16 -9.99
C GLY A 273 22.01 28.67 -10.52
N THR A 274 22.00 27.69 -11.42
CA THR A 274 20.80 27.03 -11.97
C THR A 274 21.00 25.52 -12.04
N ASN A 275 19.94 24.78 -12.41
CA ASN A 275 20.00 23.34 -12.67
C ASN A 275 20.21 23.02 -14.17
N ASP A 276 20.37 24.06 -15.01
CA ASP A 276 20.54 23.90 -16.46
C ASP A 276 22.02 23.75 -16.83
N TYR A 277 22.26 23.08 -17.95
CA TYR A 277 23.58 22.92 -18.53
C TYR A 277 23.67 23.58 -19.91
N ILE A 278 24.90 23.94 -20.29
CA ILE A 278 25.27 24.31 -21.65
C ILE A 278 26.14 23.21 -22.25
N ALA A 279 25.88 22.83 -23.50
CA ALA A 279 26.60 21.77 -24.20
C ALA A 279 27.07 22.23 -25.58
N VAL A 280 28.29 21.91 -25.98
CA VAL A 280 28.81 22.24 -27.32
C VAL A 280 28.60 21.08 -28.27
N THR A 281 27.86 21.33 -29.35
CA THR A 281 27.62 20.31 -30.37
C THR A 281 28.52 20.47 -31.58
N ASP A 282 28.97 21.68 -31.91
CA ASP A 282 29.84 21.90 -33.06
C ASP A 282 30.65 23.20 -32.95
N ILE A 283 31.83 23.23 -33.57
CA ILE A 283 32.72 24.40 -33.61
C ILE A 283 33.28 24.56 -35.02
N ASP A 284 32.87 25.65 -35.68
CA ASP A 284 33.39 26.07 -36.98
C ASP A 284 34.50 27.10 -36.79
N TYR A 285 35.70 26.83 -37.31
CA TYR A 285 36.82 27.75 -37.23
C TYR A 285 37.67 27.79 -38.51
N GLU A 286 37.75 28.98 -39.09
CA GLU A 286 38.62 29.28 -40.22
C GLU A 286 39.73 30.26 -39.82
N SER A 287 41.00 29.80 -39.83
CA SER A 287 42.15 30.59 -39.37
C SER A 287 42.53 31.82 -40.20
N PHE A 288 41.82 32.11 -41.30
CA PHE A 288 42.11 33.25 -42.18
C PHE A 288 41.26 34.49 -41.82
N ALA A 289 41.72 35.66 -42.23
CA ALA A 289 41.05 36.92 -41.90
C ALA A 289 39.64 37.00 -42.52
N GLY A 290 38.63 37.17 -41.67
CA GLY A 290 37.22 37.15 -42.07
C GLY A 290 36.65 35.74 -42.29
N GLY A 291 37.38 34.70 -41.87
CA GLY A 291 36.88 33.33 -41.81
C GLY A 291 35.79 33.15 -40.75
N LEU A 292 34.99 32.10 -40.90
CA LEU A 292 33.91 31.74 -39.98
C LEU A 292 34.48 31.27 -38.63
N HIS A 293 34.06 31.92 -37.54
CA HIS A 293 34.33 31.52 -36.16
C HIS A 293 33.00 31.44 -35.43
N GLN A 294 32.46 30.23 -35.27
CA GLN A 294 31.11 30.02 -34.77
C GLN A 294 31.05 28.76 -33.91
N ALA A 295 30.17 28.76 -32.91
CA ALA A 295 29.88 27.59 -32.11
C ALA A 295 28.37 27.30 -32.12
N THR A 296 28.03 26.02 -32.21
CA THR A 296 26.67 25.49 -32.02
C THR A 296 26.60 24.82 -30.66
N PHE A 297 25.54 25.14 -29.90
CA PHE A 297 25.38 24.69 -28.52
C PHE A 297 23.91 24.49 -28.15
N TRP A 298 23.68 23.76 -27.05
CA TRP A 298 22.38 23.63 -26.40
C TRP A 298 22.37 24.34 -25.04
N ILE A 299 21.21 24.89 -24.67
CA ILE A 299 20.87 25.33 -23.31
C ILE A 299 19.78 24.40 -22.77
N GLY A 300 19.82 24.14 -21.46
CA GLY A 300 19.04 23.07 -20.84
C GLY A 300 19.46 21.74 -21.48
N ALA A 301 20.78 21.56 -21.60
CA ALA A 301 21.37 20.43 -22.30
C ALA A 301 21.42 19.19 -21.41
N ASP A 302 21.36 18.03 -22.03
CA ASP A 302 21.61 16.75 -21.40
C ASP A 302 22.63 15.97 -22.20
N LYS A 303 23.59 15.35 -21.52
CA LYS A 303 24.63 14.51 -22.10
C LYS A 303 24.55 13.11 -21.49
N ILE A 304 24.62 12.09 -22.34
CA ILE A 304 24.83 10.70 -21.96
C ILE A 304 26.07 10.16 -22.68
N VAL A 305 26.95 9.45 -21.98
CA VAL A 305 28.05 8.71 -22.59
C VAL A 305 27.83 7.22 -22.41
N LEU A 306 27.77 6.50 -23.53
CA LEU A 306 27.62 5.05 -23.58
C LEU A 306 28.96 4.44 -23.99
N LYS A 307 29.70 3.92 -23.02
CA LYS A 307 31.01 3.32 -23.24
C LYS A 307 30.99 1.84 -22.91
N ASN A 308 31.39 1.02 -23.88
CA ASN A 308 31.38 -0.43 -23.71
C ASN A 308 32.22 -0.90 -22.50
N GLY A 309 31.61 -1.64 -21.59
CA GLY A 309 32.27 -2.20 -20.41
C GLY A 309 32.62 -1.18 -19.32
N ALA A 310 31.98 -0.01 -19.35
CA ALA A 310 32.09 1.02 -18.31
C ALA A 310 30.69 1.39 -17.79
N ASP A 311 30.67 2.19 -16.72
CA ASP A 311 29.44 2.78 -16.21
C ASP A 311 28.95 3.89 -17.15
N LEU A 312 27.63 4.10 -17.15
CA LEU A 312 26.96 5.20 -17.84
C LEU A 312 27.50 6.53 -17.29
N GLU A 313 27.78 7.50 -18.15
CA GLU A 313 27.99 8.87 -17.68
C GLU A 313 26.79 9.74 -18.05
N VAL A 314 26.32 10.54 -17.10
CA VAL A 314 25.23 11.51 -17.28
C VAL A 314 25.77 12.88 -16.87
N ASN A 315 25.70 13.86 -17.78
CA ASN A 315 26.15 15.23 -17.52
C ASN A 315 27.58 15.34 -16.94
N ALA A 316 28.48 14.46 -17.40
CA ALA A 316 29.89 14.30 -16.97
C ALA A 316 30.12 13.57 -15.63
N ASP A 317 29.07 13.11 -14.96
CA ASP A 317 29.17 12.26 -13.78
C ASP A 317 29.04 10.79 -14.17
N SER A 318 29.96 9.95 -13.68
CA SER A 318 29.89 8.49 -13.83
C SER A 318 28.86 7.95 -12.85
N ILE A 319 27.88 7.21 -13.35
CA ILE A 319 26.71 6.74 -12.59
C ILE A 319 26.95 5.32 -12.09
N SER A 320 27.15 5.15 -10.79
CA SER A 320 27.32 3.83 -10.19
C SER A 320 26.04 3.00 -10.36
N GLY A 321 26.20 1.71 -10.67
CA GLY A 321 25.05 0.81 -10.85
C GLY A 321 24.42 0.83 -12.24
N ALA A 322 24.85 1.70 -13.17
CA ALA A 322 24.37 1.76 -14.55
C ALA A 322 25.43 1.25 -15.55
N ALA A 323 25.63 -0.06 -15.65
CA ALA A 323 26.69 -0.64 -16.48
C ALA A 323 26.28 -0.70 -17.98
N VAL A 324 27.17 -0.24 -18.86
CA VAL A 324 26.94 -0.21 -20.32
C VAL A 324 27.65 -1.36 -21.03
N THR A 325 26.93 -2.06 -21.92
CA THR A 325 27.49 -3.06 -22.85
C THR A 325 27.09 -2.72 -24.27
N ILE A 326 28.04 -2.73 -25.21
CA ILE A 326 27.79 -2.50 -26.63
C ILE A 326 28.29 -3.70 -27.43
N ASN A 327 27.36 -4.50 -27.93
CA ASN A 327 27.67 -5.66 -28.75
C ASN A 327 27.94 -5.20 -30.20
N HIS A 328 29.17 -5.45 -30.66
CA HIS A 328 29.61 -5.03 -31.99
C HIS A 328 30.55 -6.07 -32.61
N THR A 329 30.70 -6.00 -33.93
CA THR A 329 31.70 -6.76 -34.68
C THR A 329 32.54 -5.84 -35.54
N GLU A 330 33.84 -6.14 -35.64
CA GLU A 330 34.78 -5.40 -36.48
C GLU A 330 35.31 -6.27 -37.62
N SER A 331 35.35 -5.74 -38.83
CA SER A 331 35.94 -6.43 -39.97
C SER A 331 36.49 -5.47 -41.01
N GLY A 332 37.75 -5.62 -41.39
CA GLY A 332 38.31 -4.91 -42.56
C GLY A 332 38.43 -3.38 -42.42
N GLY A 333 38.26 -2.83 -41.22
CA GLY A 333 38.16 -1.38 -40.99
C GLY A 333 36.73 -0.90 -40.80
N ASP A 334 35.74 -1.79 -40.90
CA ASP A 334 34.32 -1.50 -40.70
C ASP A 334 33.90 -2.00 -39.31
N ILE A 335 32.86 -1.38 -38.75
CA ILE A 335 32.20 -1.79 -37.50
C ILE A 335 30.68 -1.92 -37.72
N SER A 336 30.10 -2.92 -37.07
CA SER A 336 28.66 -3.14 -37.00
C SER A 336 28.24 -3.23 -35.54
N ILE A 337 27.44 -2.29 -35.06
CA ILE A 337 26.83 -2.32 -33.72
C ILE A 337 25.48 -3.03 -33.82
N ALA A 338 25.30 -4.08 -33.02
CA ALA A 338 24.09 -4.90 -33.02
C ALA A 338 23.19 -4.59 -31.82
N GLU A 339 23.75 -4.25 -30.67
CA GLU A 339 22.95 -4.04 -29.45
C GLU A 339 23.66 -3.07 -28.51
N ILE A 340 22.88 -2.24 -27.83
CA ILE A 340 23.33 -1.38 -26.73
C ILE A 340 22.49 -1.72 -25.51
N VAL A 341 23.14 -2.01 -24.39
CA VAL A 341 22.50 -2.41 -23.14
C VAL A 341 22.97 -1.52 -22.01
N VAL A 342 22.03 -1.03 -21.21
CA VAL A 342 22.28 -0.36 -19.92
C VAL A 342 21.62 -1.17 -18.82
N ASN A 343 22.43 -1.81 -17.98
CA ASN A 343 21.96 -2.59 -16.84
C ASN A 343 21.93 -1.71 -15.58
N MET A 344 20.75 -1.47 -15.04
CA MET A 344 20.52 -0.59 -13.88
C MET A 344 20.37 -1.43 -12.61
N THR A 345 21.22 -1.21 -11.63
CA THR A 345 21.30 -2.00 -10.39
C THR A 345 21.19 -1.06 -9.20
N ALA A 346 20.31 -1.39 -8.26
CA ALA A 346 20.15 -0.63 -7.02
C ALA A 346 21.45 -0.64 -6.21
N GLN A 347 21.89 0.55 -5.78
CA GLN A 347 23.09 0.73 -4.97
C GLN A 347 22.77 0.70 -3.46
N ASP A 348 21.52 0.95 -3.10
CA ASP A 348 20.96 0.68 -1.78
C ASP A 348 19.60 -0.04 -1.82
N GLU A 349 19.01 -0.28 -0.66
CA GLU A 349 17.61 -0.65 -0.53
C GLU A 349 16.75 0.59 -0.71
N TYR A 350 15.86 0.56 -1.72
CA TYR A 350 14.96 1.66 -2.01
C TYR A 350 13.54 1.30 -1.59
N LEU A 351 12.93 2.09 -0.71
CA LEU A 351 11.58 1.88 -0.20
C LEU A 351 10.65 2.98 -0.74
N VAL A 352 10.13 2.80 -1.96
CA VAL A 352 9.25 3.80 -2.56
C VAL A 352 7.91 3.84 -1.81
N PRO A 353 7.57 4.95 -1.10
CA PRO A 353 6.37 5.01 -0.28
C PRO A 353 5.11 5.18 -1.13
N VAL A 354 3.94 5.01 -0.52
CA VAL A 354 2.66 5.33 -1.15
C VAL A 354 2.63 6.80 -1.60
N GLY A 355 2.37 7.01 -2.88
CA GLY A 355 2.38 8.32 -3.54
C GLY A 355 3.75 8.73 -4.08
N GLY A 356 4.83 8.05 -3.68
CA GLY A 356 6.21 8.35 -4.04
C GLY A 356 6.65 7.78 -5.40
N LYS A 357 7.91 8.07 -5.74
CA LYS A 357 8.57 7.63 -6.97
C LYS A 357 10.02 7.24 -6.70
N LEU A 358 10.55 6.32 -7.50
CA LEU A 358 11.87 5.72 -7.29
C LEU A 358 13.02 6.72 -7.44
N SER A 359 12.93 7.68 -8.37
CA SER A 359 13.99 8.67 -8.53
C SER A 359 14.22 9.55 -7.29
N ASP A 360 13.17 9.87 -6.54
CA ASP A 360 13.28 10.62 -5.29
C ASP A 360 13.95 9.75 -4.22
N GLU A 361 13.56 8.48 -4.13
CA GLU A 361 14.13 7.53 -3.17
C GLU A 361 15.62 7.29 -3.40
N ILE A 362 16.05 7.11 -4.66
CA ILE A 362 17.47 7.00 -5.02
C ILE A 362 18.24 8.25 -4.55
N ALA A 363 17.68 9.44 -4.75
CA ALA A 363 18.31 10.68 -4.33
C ALA A 363 18.35 10.84 -2.80
N LEU A 364 17.33 10.33 -2.08
CA LEU A 364 17.25 10.36 -0.63
C LEU A 364 18.35 9.49 0.01
N GLU A 365 18.60 8.31 -0.56
CA GLU A 365 19.71 7.43 -0.16
C GLU A 365 21.10 7.99 -0.53
N GLY A 366 21.14 9.11 -1.27
CA GLY A 366 22.37 9.78 -1.67
C GLY A 366 23.04 9.15 -2.90
N ASP A 367 22.34 8.26 -3.59
CA ASP A 367 22.73 7.70 -4.88
C ASP A 367 22.30 8.62 -6.04
N GLU A 368 22.83 8.38 -7.24
CA GLU A 368 22.53 9.23 -8.40
C GLU A 368 21.27 8.76 -9.17
N PRO A 369 20.19 9.59 -9.28
CA PRO A 369 18.99 9.24 -10.06
C PRO A 369 19.25 9.00 -11.54
N GLY A 370 20.42 9.43 -12.05
CA GLY A 370 20.91 9.12 -13.38
C GLY A 370 21.02 7.62 -13.68
N VAL A 371 20.95 6.75 -12.66
CA VAL A 371 20.83 5.30 -12.84
C VAL A 371 19.59 4.94 -13.66
N LEU A 372 18.51 5.72 -13.56
CA LEU A 372 17.35 5.62 -14.45
C LEU A 372 17.67 6.30 -15.78
N VAL A 373 18.23 5.52 -16.71
CA VAL A 373 18.76 6.01 -17.99
C VAL A 373 17.74 6.86 -18.75
N GLY A 374 18.21 7.97 -19.32
CA GLY A 374 17.39 8.93 -20.08
C GLY A 374 16.62 9.94 -19.21
N GLN A 375 16.42 9.66 -17.92
CA GLN A 375 15.73 10.54 -16.94
C GLN A 375 14.37 11.07 -17.43
N ASN A 376 13.66 10.26 -18.24
CA ASN A 376 12.35 10.60 -18.82
C ASN A 376 11.24 9.65 -18.34
N TRP A 377 11.56 8.77 -17.40
CA TRP A 377 10.64 7.81 -16.82
C TRP A 377 10.96 7.54 -15.35
N ASP A 378 10.00 6.99 -14.62
CA ASP A 378 10.13 6.64 -13.21
C ASP A 378 9.27 5.42 -12.85
N ILE A 379 9.49 4.85 -11.66
CA ILE A 379 8.60 3.87 -11.04
C ILE A 379 7.86 4.54 -9.89
N GLU A 380 6.53 4.54 -9.92
CA GLU A 380 5.69 5.19 -8.92
C GLU A 380 4.79 4.16 -8.21
N PHE A 381 4.73 4.23 -6.88
CA PHE A 381 3.82 3.42 -6.08
C PHE A 381 2.65 4.28 -5.61
N LYS A 382 1.41 3.93 -5.99
CA LYS A 382 0.21 4.73 -5.69
C LYS A 382 -0.71 4.10 -4.65
N GLY A 383 -0.19 3.15 -3.86
CA GLY A 383 -0.96 2.40 -2.87
C GLY A 383 -1.72 1.24 -3.51
N PHE A 384 -2.94 0.98 -3.07
CA PHE A 384 -3.72 -0.17 -3.53
C PHE A 384 -5.00 0.25 -4.26
N ALA A 385 -5.49 -0.63 -5.13
CA ALA A 385 -6.84 -0.51 -5.67
C ALA A 385 -7.87 -0.50 -4.53
N ALA A 386 -8.93 0.30 -4.71
CA ALA A 386 -9.97 0.42 -3.69
C ALA A 386 -10.77 -0.89 -3.59
N VAL A 387 -10.83 -1.44 -2.39
CA VAL A 387 -11.61 -2.63 -2.01
C VAL A 387 -12.48 -2.30 -0.81
N ASN A 388 -13.56 -3.06 -0.57
CA ASN A 388 -14.26 -2.93 0.71
C ASN A 388 -13.48 -3.74 1.75
N THR A 389 -13.55 -3.29 3.00
CA THR A 389 -12.96 -4.02 4.11
C THR A 389 -14.01 -4.25 5.18
N ASP A 390 -13.82 -5.30 5.97
CA ASP A 390 -14.49 -5.48 7.24
C ASP A 390 -13.49 -5.60 8.39
N GLU A 391 -13.92 -5.16 9.56
CA GLU A 391 -13.11 -5.25 10.77
C GLU A 391 -13.57 -6.44 11.63
N VAL A 392 -12.59 -7.22 12.09
CA VAL A 392 -12.73 -8.20 13.17
C VAL A 392 -11.88 -7.73 14.35
N LYS A 393 -12.47 -7.63 15.54
CA LYS A 393 -11.76 -7.16 16.75
C LYS A 393 -11.81 -8.19 17.87
N LEU A 394 -10.68 -8.38 18.55
CA LEU A 394 -10.55 -9.15 19.77
C LEU A 394 -10.15 -8.19 20.90
N ASP A 395 -11.14 -7.72 21.64
CA ASP A 395 -10.96 -6.71 22.68
C ASP A 395 -10.87 -7.35 24.07
N ALA A 396 -9.91 -6.92 24.87
CA ALA A 396 -9.87 -7.25 26.29
C ALA A 396 -10.91 -6.41 27.05
N VAL A 397 -11.92 -7.05 27.65
CA VAL A 397 -13.02 -6.33 28.32
C VAL A 397 -12.85 -6.35 29.83
N SER A 398 -12.41 -5.22 30.40
CA SER A 398 -12.27 -4.98 31.85
C SER A 398 -11.37 -5.99 32.59
N SER A 399 -10.22 -5.55 33.12
CA SER A 399 -9.17 -6.45 33.66
C SER A 399 -8.74 -7.53 32.65
N ASP A 400 -7.70 -8.28 33.00
CA ASP A 400 -7.05 -9.33 32.22
C ASP A 400 -7.83 -10.65 32.11
N ARG A 401 -9.16 -10.59 32.11
CA ARG A 401 -10.02 -11.75 32.41
C ARG A 401 -11.10 -12.07 31.41
N LYS A 402 -11.30 -11.23 30.39
CA LYS A 402 -12.37 -11.43 29.39
C LYS A 402 -11.95 -10.94 28.01
N TYR A 403 -12.39 -11.66 26.99
CA TYR A 403 -12.36 -11.17 25.61
C TYR A 403 -13.74 -11.07 25.01
N LYS A 404 -13.89 -10.10 24.11
CA LYS A 404 -15.03 -9.93 23.23
C LYS A 404 -14.55 -10.04 21.79
N LEU A 405 -15.31 -10.75 20.96
CA LEU A 405 -15.14 -10.78 19.52
C LEU A 405 -16.17 -9.84 18.89
N THR A 406 -15.71 -8.84 18.15
CA THR A 406 -16.56 -7.93 17.37
C THR A 406 -16.34 -8.20 15.89
N PHE A 407 -17.41 -8.33 15.11
CA PHE A 407 -17.33 -8.48 13.65
C PHE A 407 -18.64 -8.05 12.98
N THR A 408 -18.59 -7.67 11.71
CA THR A 408 -19.79 -7.49 10.88
C THR A 408 -20.11 -8.79 10.17
N ASN A 409 -21.34 -9.29 10.27
CA ASN A 409 -21.74 -10.53 9.60
C ASN A 409 -22.09 -10.30 8.12
N LEU A 410 -22.30 -11.38 7.36
CA LEU A 410 -22.73 -11.33 5.95
C LEU A 410 -24.10 -10.65 5.71
N ALA A 411 -24.86 -10.34 6.76
CA ALA A 411 -26.10 -9.57 6.67
C ALA A 411 -25.87 -8.05 6.87
N GLY A 412 -24.65 -7.61 7.18
CA GLY A 412 -24.30 -6.22 7.50
C GLY A 412 -24.56 -5.82 8.95
N ASP A 413 -24.84 -6.79 9.83
CA ASP A 413 -25.08 -6.53 11.25
C ASP A 413 -23.77 -6.64 12.06
N VAL A 414 -23.46 -5.64 12.87
CA VAL A 414 -22.30 -5.65 13.77
C VAL A 414 -22.63 -6.44 15.03
N ALA A 415 -21.97 -7.58 15.22
CA ALA A 415 -22.17 -8.44 16.38
C ALA A 415 -21.00 -8.32 17.37
N GLU A 416 -21.34 -8.16 18.65
CA GLU A 416 -20.38 -8.14 19.76
C GLU A 416 -20.58 -9.39 20.64
N LEU A 417 -19.79 -10.44 20.39
CA LEU A 417 -19.87 -11.70 21.12
C LEU A 417 -18.95 -11.68 22.36
N PRO A 418 -19.47 -11.83 23.59
CA PRO A 418 -18.64 -12.19 24.72
C PRO A 418 -18.03 -13.58 24.48
N LEU A 419 -16.74 -13.62 24.20
CA LEU A 419 -16.07 -14.80 23.66
C LEU A 419 -15.66 -15.75 24.78
N VAL A 420 -14.76 -15.29 25.65
CA VAL A 420 -14.20 -16.08 26.75
C VAL A 420 -14.02 -15.24 28.02
N TYR A 421 -14.06 -15.92 29.16
CA TYR A 421 -13.64 -15.37 30.44
C TYR A 421 -12.82 -16.39 31.25
N SER A 422 -11.90 -15.88 32.07
CA SER A 422 -11.08 -16.66 33.01
C SER A 422 -11.55 -16.50 34.46
N ASN A 423 -11.46 -17.58 35.22
CA ASN A 423 -11.62 -17.55 36.68
C ASN A 423 -10.79 -18.65 37.37
N ALA A 424 -10.91 -18.73 38.70
CA ALA A 424 -10.23 -19.71 39.55
C ALA A 424 -10.47 -21.18 39.17
N THR A 425 -11.43 -21.48 38.29
CA THR A 425 -11.77 -22.83 37.83
C THR A 425 -11.31 -23.12 36.40
N GLY A 426 -10.84 -22.10 35.65
CA GLY A 426 -10.34 -22.28 34.29
C GLY A 426 -10.82 -21.21 33.29
N MET A 427 -10.68 -21.56 32.01
CA MET A 427 -11.20 -20.80 30.86
C MET A 427 -12.61 -21.28 30.49
N HIS A 428 -13.51 -20.34 30.19
CA HIS A 428 -14.91 -20.63 29.86
C HIS A 428 -15.39 -19.71 28.75
N GLY A 429 -16.32 -20.17 27.91
CA GLY A 429 -16.96 -19.34 26.89
C GLY A 429 -18.05 -18.44 27.46
N GLY A 430 -18.14 -17.20 26.99
CA GLY A 430 -19.18 -16.22 27.38
C GLY A 430 -18.66 -15.04 28.21
N ASP A 431 -19.57 -14.39 28.94
CA ASP A 431 -19.27 -13.18 29.76
C ASP A 431 -19.07 -13.53 31.25
N THR A 432 -19.91 -14.41 31.78
CA THR A 432 -19.83 -14.93 33.16
C THR A 432 -20.37 -16.36 33.21
N ARG A 433 -20.28 -17.00 34.38
CA ARG A 433 -20.85 -18.34 34.62
C ARG A 433 -22.35 -18.43 34.32
N GLU A 434 -23.09 -17.35 34.53
CA GLU A 434 -24.54 -17.24 34.30
C GLU A 434 -24.87 -16.73 32.88
N LYS A 435 -23.87 -16.45 32.05
CA LYS A 435 -24.01 -15.90 30.71
C LYS A 435 -23.02 -16.60 29.76
N ARG A 436 -23.23 -17.89 29.54
CA ARG A 436 -22.26 -18.78 28.87
C ARG A 436 -22.39 -18.67 27.36
N LEU A 437 -21.31 -18.93 26.63
CA LEU A 437 -21.37 -19.23 25.20
C LEU A 437 -21.60 -20.74 25.03
N VAL A 438 -22.78 -21.12 24.54
CA VAL A 438 -23.15 -22.50 24.24
C VAL A 438 -22.66 -22.82 22.83
N MET A 439 -21.62 -23.65 22.76
CA MET A 439 -20.94 -24.00 21.50
C MET A 439 -21.73 -25.02 20.67
N SER A 440 -22.52 -25.90 21.29
CA SER A 440 -23.34 -26.91 20.61
C SER A 440 -24.80 -26.79 21.07
N PRO A 441 -25.57 -25.79 20.61
CA PRO A 441 -26.93 -25.55 21.08
C PRO A 441 -27.91 -26.70 20.76
N GLY A 442 -27.53 -27.65 19.90
CA GLY A 442 -28.30 -28.87 19.63
C GLY A 442 -28.04 -30.01 20.60
N ALA A 443 -26.85 -30.07 21.22
CA ALA A 443 -26.49 -31.09 22.19
C ALA A 443 -26.51 -30.58 23.65
N ASP A 444 -26.38 -29.27 23.85
CA ASP A 444 -26.30 -28.62 25.15
C ASP A 444 -27.52 -27.75 25.47
N ASN A 445 -27.86 -27.74 26.76
CA ASN A 445 -28.94 -26.93 27.30
C ASN A 445 -28.60 -25.42 27.27
N ILE A 446 -29.50 -24.64 26.67
CA ILE A 446 -29.49 -23.18 26.68
C ILE A 446 -30.36 -22.69 27.84
N THR A 447 -29.76 -21.90 28.72
CA THR A 447 -30.42 -21.29 29.88
C THR A 447 -30.47 -19.77 29.76
N LYS A 448 -31.26 -19.12 30.61
CA LYS A 448 -31.45 -17.68 30.56
C LYS A 448 -30.11 -16.94 30.64
N ASN A 449 -29.93 -15.99 29.73
CA ASN A 449 -28.74 -15.18 29.45
C ASN A 449 -27.58 -15.87 28.75
N ASP A 450 -27.70 -17.15 28.39
CA ASP A 450 -26.71 -17.81 27.54
C ASP A 450 -26.73 -17.22 26.12
N TYR A 451 -25.55 -17.21 25.50
CA TYR A 451 -25.28 -16.88 24.11
C TYR A 451 -25.10 -18.15 23.29
N PHE A 452 -25.48 -18.13 22.01
CA PHE A 452 -25.26 -19.23 21.08
C PHE A 452 -25.20 -18.69 19.64
N ILE A 453 -24.67 -19.51 18.73
CA ILE A 453 -24.43 -19.14 17.34
C ILE A 453 -25.43 -19.88 16.45
N LEU A 454 -26.01 -19.18 15.47
CA LEU A 454 -26.88 -19.76 14.44
C LEU A 454 -26.34 -19.40 13.06
N ASN A 455 -26.27 -20.38 12.16
CA ASN A 455 -25.94 -20.14 10.75
C ASN A 455 -27.09 -20.58 9.85
N THR A 456 -27.35 -19.83 8.77
CA THR A 456 -28.43 -20.15 7.82
C THR A 456 -28.08 -21.24 6.81
N ALA A 457 -26.79 -21.56 6.67
CA ALA A 457 -26.22 -22.57 5.78
C ALA A 457 -24.86 -23.01 6.37
N ASP A 458 -24.17 -23.99 5.77
CA ASP A 458 -22.86 -24.45 6.24
C ASP A 458 -21.81 -23.32 6.13
N PRO A 459 -21.33 -22.76 7.25
CA PRO A 459 -20.34 -21.70 7.24
C PRO A 459 -18.94 -22.18 6.84
N VAL A 460 -18.63 -23.48 6.83
CA VAL A 460 -17.30 -23.96 6.45
C VAL A 460 -17.07 -23.85 4.94
N THR A 461 -18.13 -23.82 4.14
CA THR A 461 -18.04 -23.68 2.68
C THR A 461 -18.36 -22.24 2.27
N ALA A 462 -17.35 -21.47 1.84
CA ALA A 462 -17.49 -20.05 1.50
C ALA A 462 -18.64 -19.75 0.51
N GLY A 463 -18.77 -20.56 -0.55
CA GLY A 463 -19.81 -20.40 -1.58
C GLY A 463 -21.26 -20.55 -1.08
N ASN A 464 -21.47 -21.06 0.14
CA ASN A 464 -22.81 -21.15 0.73
C ASN A 464 -23.32 -19.82 1.28
N ASN A 465 -22.45 -18.80 1.42
CA ASN A 465 -22.83 -17.48 1.91
C ASN A 465 -23.65 -17.56 3.21
N ALA A 466 -23.16 -18.37 4.16
CA ALA A 466 -23.86 -18.61 5.41
C ALA A 466 -23.97 -17.31 6.22
N LYS A 467 -25.19 -16.91 6.58
CA LYS A 467 -25.40 -15.76 7.46
C LYS A 467 -25.32 -16.22 8.91
N THR A 468 -24.40 -15.62 9.65
CA THR A 468 -24.19 -15.92 11.07
C THR A 468 -24.92 -14.93 11.97
N TYR A 469 -25.59 -15.45 12.99
CA TYR A 469 -26.28 -14.66 14.02
C TYR A 469 -25.84 -15.10 15.41
N ILE A 470 -25.44 -14.13 16.23
CA ILE A 470 -25.20 -14.33 17.66
C ILE A 470 -26.49 -14.04 18.41
N VAL A 471 -26.96 -15.02 19.18
CA VAL A 471 -28.25 -14.93 19.86
C VAL A 471 -28.05 -15.10 21.36
N LYS A 472 -28.68 -14.22 22.14
CA LYS A 472 -28.81 -14.32 23.58
C LYS A 472 -30.24 -14.70 23.96
N TYR A 473 -30.39 -15.75 24.75
CA TYR A 473 -31.69 -16.12 25.29
C TYR A 473 -32.03 -15.23 26.50
N LYS A 474 -33.08 -14.40 26.40
CA LYS A 474 -33.46 -13.43 27.46
C LYS A 474 -34.42 -13.99 28.49
N GLY A 475 -35.03 -15.14 28.20
CA GLY A 475 -36.00 -15.79 29.07
C GLY A 475 -37.32 -16.08 28.35
N ALA A 476 -38.24 -16.68 29.07
CA ALA A 476 -39.55 -17.05 28.53
C ALA A 476 -40.65 -16.78 29.55
N ASP A 477 -41.85 -16.51 29.07
CA ASP A 477 -43.04 -16.50 29.89
C ASP A 477 -43.38 -17.91 30.38
N LYS A 478 -44.15 -17.98 31.47
CA LYS A 478 -44.84 -19.22 31.81
C LYS A 478 -45.86 -19.57 30.72
N THR A 479 -45.95 -20.84 30.33
CA THR A 479 -46.86 -21.31 29.27
C THR A 479 -48.34 -21.07 29.59
N SER A 480 -48.68 -20.95 30.88
CA SER A 480 -50.04 -20.61 31.35
C SER A 480 -50.44 -19.14 31.14
N SER A 481 -49.53 -18.28 30.67
CA SER A 481 -49.84 -16.89 30.32
C SER A 481 -50.85 -16.80 29.15
N THR A 482 -51.53 -15.65 29.04
CA THR A 482 -52.54 -15.44 27.99
C THR A 482 -51.93 -15.40 26.59
N SER A 483 -50.66 -14.99 26.45
CA SER A 483 -49.90 -14.99 25.19
C SER A 483 -48.42 -15.13 25.51
N PRO A 484 -47.96 -16.35 25.90
CA PRO A 484 -46.60 -16.54 26.36
C PRO A 484 -45.60 -16.26 25.25
N LYS A 485 -44.54 -15.52 25.59
CA LYS A 485 -43.44 -15.15 24.71
C LYS A 485 -42.12 -15.75 25.17
N LEU A 486 -41.30 -16.11 24.19
CA LEU A 486 -39.88 -16.39 24.39
C LEU A 486 -39.10 -15.22 23.80
N ASP A 487 -38.21 -14.64 24.60
CA ASP A 487 -37.47 -13.45 24.24
C ASP A 487 -36.04 -13.84 23.85
N LEU A 488 -35.64 -13.44 22.65
CA LEU A 488 -34.27 -13.54 22.15
C LEU A 488 -33.74 -12.14 21.88
N GLU A 489 -32.45 -11.92 22.13
CA GLU A 489 -31.72 -10.73 21.69
C GLU A 489 -30.71 -11.18 20.65
N ILE A 490 -30.87 -10.71 19.42
CA ILE A 490 -29.94 -11.02 18.32
C ILE A 490 -28.94 -9.87 18.26
N LEU A 491 -27.68 -10.14 18.60
CA LEU A 491 -26.67 -9.08 18.70
C LEU A 491 -26.44 -8.46 17.32
N GLY A 492 -26.44 -7.13 17.26
CA GLY A 492 -26.41 -6.36 16.00
C GLY A 492 -27.77 -6.09 15.36
N VAL A 493 -28.80 -6.89 15.65
CA VAL A 493 -30.14 -6.77 15.03
C VAL A 493 -31.18 -6.21 16.02
N GLY A 494 -31.20 -6.72 17.24
CA GLY A 494 -32.14 -6.33 18.29
C GLY A 494 -33.02 -7.47 18.83
N ASN A 495 -34.01 -7.11 19.64
CA ASN A 495 -34.87 -8.06 20.36
C ASN A 495 -35.94 -8.70 19.47
N GLN A 496 -36.21 -9.98 19.69
CA GLN A 496 -37.25 -10.78 19.06
C GLN A 496 -38.14 -11.44 20.12
N GLU A 497 -39.43 -11.11 20.12
CA GLU A 497 -40.44 -11.74 20.99
C GLU A 497 -41.22 -12.79 20.21
N LEU A 498 -40.95 -14.06 20.47
CA LEU A 498 -41.52 -15.17 19.71
C LEU A 498 -42.70 -15.79 20.47
N SER A 499 -43.83 -16.02 19.78
CA SER A 499 -45.00 -16.68 20.38
C SER A 499 -44.71 -18.15 20.68
N MET A 500 -44.89 -18.55 21.94
CA MET A 500 -44.65 -19.92 22.39
C MET A 500 -45.88 -20.82 22.20
N ASP A 501 -45.65 -22.12 22.05
CA ASP A 501 -46.68 -23.13 22.32
C ASP A 501 -47.07 -23.10 23.81
N LYS A 502 -48.38 -23.23 24.08
CA LYS A 502 -48.95 -23.20 25.44
C LYS A 502 -48.98 -24.57 26.12
N ASP A 503 -48.91 -25.65 25.34
CA ASP A 503 -48.92 -27.02 25.87
C ASP A 503 -47.86 -27.89 25.18
N PRO A 504 -46.58 -27.47 25.17
CA PRO A 504 -45.54 -28.29 24.59
C PRO A 504 -45.34 -29.52 25.49
N ALA A 505 -45.37 -30.71 24.89
CA ALA A 505 -44.81 -31.90 25.54
C ALA A 505 -43.34 -31.61 25.88
N LEU A 506 -42.79 -32.20 26.96
CA LEU A 506 -41.37 -32.09 27.25
C LEU A 506 -40.54 -32.60 26.06
N GLY A 507 -39.55 -31.82 25.61
CA GLY A 507 -38.81 -32.08 24.37
C GLY A 507 -39.59 -31.79 23.08
N GLY A 508 -40.79 -31.20 23.19
CA GLY A 508 -41.61 -30.77 22.06
C GLY A 508 -41.24 -29.36 21.59
N THR A 509 -41.63 -29.03 20.36
CA THR A 509 -41.38 -27.69 19.79
C THR A 509 -42.01 -26.62 20.66
N LEU A 510 -41.18 -25.73 21.21
CA LEU A 510 -41.60 -24.60 22.00
C LEU A 510 -41.84 -23.37 21.12
N VAL A 511 -40.90 -23.09 20.22
CA VAL A 511 -40.93 -21.89 19.37
C VAL A 511 -40.06 -22.06 18.12
N THR A 512 -40.32 -21.25 17.09
CA THR A 512 -39.53 -21.19 15.85
C THR A 512 -39.10 -19.75 15.57
N LEU A 513 -37.80 -19.54 15.36
CA LEU A 513 -37.21 -18.29 14.86
C LEU A 513 -37.01 -18.40 13.35
N LYS A 514 -37.40 -17.37 12.60
CA LYS A 514 -37.08 -17.24 11.17
C LYS A 514 -36.27 -15.97 10.98
N ILE A 515 -35.02 -16.10 10.55
CA ILE A 515 -34.11 -14.99 10.33
C ILE A 515 -33.13 -15.32 9.20
N GLY A 516 -32.78 -14.33 8.38
CA GLY A 516 -31.77 -14.49 7.34
C GLY A 516 -32.11 -15.49 6.23
N GLY A 517 -33.35 -15.99 6.17
CA GLY A 517 -33.76 -17.10 5.31
C GLY A 517 -33.67 -18.48 5.97
N GLY A 518 -33.03 -18.58 7.15
CA GLY A 518 -33.01 -19.77 7.98
C GLY A 518 -34.28 -19.95 8.83
N THR A 519 -34.52 -21.19 9.28
CA THR A 519 -35.61 -21.53 10.22
C THR A 519 -35.03 -22.37 11.36
N PHE A 520 -35.05 -21.83 12.57
CA PHE A 520 -34.48 -22.43 13.76
C PHE A 520 -35.59 -22.81 14.74
N THR A 521 -35.64 -24.06 15.16
CA THR A 521 -36.70 -24.57 16.05
C THR A 521 -36.11 -24.92 17.41
N PHE A 522 -36.73 -24.41 18.47
CA PHE A 522 -36.32 -24.65 19.84
C PHE A 522 -37.33 -25.53 20.55
N THR A 523 -36.85 -26.45 21.38
CA THR A 523 -37.65 -27.32 22.25
C THR A 523 -37.46 -26.95 23.72
N ASN A 524 -38.42 -27.32 24.56
CA ASN A 524 -38.31 -27.14 26.01
C ASN A 524 -37.69 -28.38 26.66
N GLU A 525 -36.56 -28.19 27.34
CA GLU A 525 -35.85 -29.23 28.11
C GLU A 525 -36.31 -29.30 29.56
N THR A 526 -36.95 -28.22 30.04
CA THR A 526 -37.66 -28.19 31.32
C THR A 526 -39.05 -27.61 31.17
N SER A 527 -39.93 -27.82 32.15
CA SER A 527 -41.28 -27.25 32.10
C SER A 527 -41.23 -25.73 32.26
N CYS A 528 -41.80 -24.99 31.30
CA CYS A 528 -41.94 -23.53 31.36
C CYS A 528 -43.12 -23.09 32.27
N ALA A 529 -43.26 -23.70 33.46
CA ALA A 529 -44.43 -23.52 34.33
C ALA A 529 -44.34 -22.29 35.24
N SER A 530 -43.14 -21.84 35.57
CA SER A 530 -42.86 -20.79 36.58
C SER A 530 -42.09 -19.59 36.02
N SER A 531 -42.31 -19.27 34.74
CA SER A 531 -41.49 -18.36 33.94
C SER A 531 -40.05 -18.85 33.81
N ASP A 532 -39.50 -18.62 32.62
CA ASP A 532 -38.28 -19.20 32.10
C ASP A 532 -38.32 -20.74 32.03
N CYS A 533 -37.56 -21.28 31.10
CA CYS A 533 -37.27 -22.70 31.01
C CYS A 533 -35.97 -22.88 30.24
N THR A 534 -35.38 -24.05 30.40
CA THR A 534 -34.24 -24.50 29.61
C THR A 534 -34.75 -24.88 28.23
N ILE A 535 -34.02 -24.43 27.20
CA ILE A 535 -34.33 -24.74 25.81
C ILE A 535 -33.14 -25.44 25.15
N SER A 536 -33.39 -26.13 24.05
CA SER A 536 -32.38 -26.69 23.16
C SER A 536 -32.78 -26.42 21.72
N LEU A 537 -31.80 -26.39 20.82
CA LEU A 537 -32.04 -26.26 19.39
C LEU A 537 -32.29 -27.65 18.78
N THR A 538 -33.34 -27.80 17.98
CA THR A 538 -33.61 -29.06 17.25
C THR A 538 -33.34 -28.97 15.76
N SER A 539 -33.23 -27.76 15.23
CA SER A 539 -32.74 -27.54 13.87
C SER A 539 -31.23 -27.68 13.86
N THR A 540 -30.73 -28.89 13.64
CA THR A 540 -29.28 -29.19 13.62
C THR A 540 -28.58 -28.78 12.34
N ASP A 541 -29.33 -28.39 11.29
CA ASP A 541 -28.72 -27.96 10.05
C ASP A 541 -27.98 -26.63 10.28
N TYR A 542 -26.65 -26.74 10.33
CA TYR A 542 -25.64 -25.66 10.33
C TYR A 542 -25.53 -24.77 11.57
N ALA A 543 -26.38 -24.97 12.57
CA ALA A 543 -26.38 -24.22 13.82
C ALA A 543 -25.61 -24.88 14.99
N ASP A 544 -25.15 -26.13 14.84
CA ASP A 544 -24.62 -26.93 15.96
C ASP A 544 -23.09 -27.10 15.99
N GLY A 545 -22.34 -26.52 15.05
CA GLY A 545 -20.90 -26.78 14.97
C GLY A 545 -20.61 -28.27 14.73
N ALA A 546 -19.34 -28.68 14.79
CA ALA A 546 -18.99 -30.08 14.58
C ALA A 546 -19.60 -31.01 15.67
N SER A 547 -19.67 -32.32 15.36
CA SER A 547 -20.24 -33.40 16.21
C SER A 547 -19.99 -33.20 17.72
N PRO A 548 -20.98 -33.48 18.60
CA PRO A 548 -20.78 -33.43 20.05
C PRO A 548 -19.63 -34.35 20.47
N GLY A 549 -18.48 -33.76 20.80
CA GLY A 549 -17.21 -34.43 21.08
C GLY A 549 -16.07 -33.42 21.16
N LEU A 550 -14.95 -33.76 21.79
CA LEU A 550 -13.81 -32.85 21.93
C LEU A 550 -12.83 -33.02 20.75
N PRO A 551 -12.31 -31.92 20.18
CA PRO A 551 -12.64 -30.51 20.44
C PRO A 551 -13.98 -30.08 19.81
N VAL A 552 -14.61 -29.02 20.34
CA VAL A 552 -15.83 -28.43 19.76
C VAL A 552 -15.47 -27.16 19.01
N SER A 553 -15.93 -27.04 17.76
CA SER A 553 -15.69 -25.86 16.91
C SER A 553 -16.99 -25.26 16.43
N GLN A 554 -17.07 -23.92 16.46
CA GLN A 554 -18.11 -23.12 15.85
C GLN A 554 -17.52 -22.17 14.83
N TYR A 555 -18.28 -21.97 13.76
CA TYR A 555 -17.83 -21.23 12.58
C TYR A 555 -18.77 -20.06 12.29
N LEU A 556 -18.18 -18.93 11.90
CA LEU A 556 -18.87 -17.68 11.60
C LEU A 556 -18.35 -17.11 10.28
N ARG A 557 -19.20 -16.39 9.55
CA ARG A 557 -18.83 -15.64 8.35
C ARG A 557 -18.96 -14.15 8.57
N THR A 558 -17.89 -13.42 8.22
CA THR A 558 -17.86 -11.97 8.23
C THR A 558 -18.56 -11.39 6.99
N GLN A 559 -18.61 -10.06 6.87
CA GLN A 559 -19.22 -9.38 5.74
C GLN A 559 -18.42 -9.59 4.45
N SER A 560 -17.08 -9.56 4.55
CA SER A 560 -16.15 -9.93 3.50
C SER A 560 -16.07 -11.45 3.29
N ASN A 561 -16.99 -12.23 3.87
CA ASN A 561 -17.02 -13.69 3.79
C ASN A 561 -15.78 -14.40 4.39
N ALA A 562 -14.98 -13.74 5.24
CA ALA A 562 -13.91 -14.41 5.96
C ALA A 562 -14.49 -15.43 6.97
N LEU A 563 -13.77 -16.53 7.18
CA LEU A 563 -14.15 -17.59 8.12
C LEU A 563 -13.51 -17.33 9.48
N ILE A 564 -14.33 -17.18 10.51
CA ILE A 564 -13.90 -17.22 11.91
C ILE A 564 -14.23 -18.60 12.47
N ASN A 565 -13.24 -19.30 13.00
CA ASN A 565 -13.40 -20.56 13.73
C ASN A 565 -13.06 -20.34 15.21
N ILE A 566 -14.04 -20.58 16.07
CA ILE A 566 -13.88 -20.59 17.52
C ILE A 566 -13.85 -22.04 17.97
N THR A 567 -12.76 -22.49 18.58
CA THR A 567 -12.59 -23.86 19.04
C THR A 567 -12.37 -23.91 20.54
N ASP A 568 -13.17 -24.71 21.23
CA ASP A 568 -12.97 -25.06 22.63
C ASP A 568 -12.29 -26.43 22.75
N LEU A 569 -11.06 -26.44 23.26
CA LEU A 569 -10.34 -27.68 23.57
C LEU A 569 -10.67 -28.23 24.98
N ASN A 570 -11.49 -27.53 25.77
CA ASN A 570 -11.90 -27.95 27.11
C ASN A 570 -12.95 -29.07 27.08
N THR A 571 -13.00 -29.88 28.15
CA THR A 571 -14.07 -30.86 28.42
C THR A 571 -15.39 -30.21 28.88
N THR A 572 -15.70 -28.99 28.46
CA THR A 572 -16.90 -28.20 28.84
C THR A 572 -18.22 -28.86 28.41
N LEU A 573 -18.18 -29.82 27.47
CA LEU A 573 -19.34 -30.58 26.98
C LEU A 573 -20.05 -31.51 27.97
N THR A 574 -19.64 -31.58 29.24
CA THR A 574 -20.38 -32.43 30.16
C THR A 574 -21.47 -31.62 30.85
N ASN A 575 -22.71 -32.05 30.61
CA ASN A 575 -23.95 -31.85 31.37
C ASN A 575 -23.84 -32.05 32.91
N ASN A 576 -22.67 -31.82 33.50
CA ASN A 576 -22.31 -31.95 34.89
C ASN A 576 -21.98 -30.59 35.54
N PHE A 577 -22.49 -29.48 35.01
CA PHE A 577 -22.71 -28.29 35.85
C PHE A 577 -23.95 -28.45 36.75
N SER A 578 -24.26 -29.67 37.20
CA SER A 578 -25.11 -29.91 38.37
C SER A 578 -24.30 -29.61 39.63
N VAL A 579 -24.08 -28.33 39.93
CA VAL A 579 -23.57 -27.94 41.25
C VAL A 579 -24.76 -27.78 42.19
N GLU A 580 -25.36 -28.91 42.56
CA GLU A 580 -25.94 -29.03 43.91
C GLU A 580 -24.90 -29.54 44.92
N ASP A 581 -23.73 -30.03 44.48
CA ASP A 581 -22.72 -30.54 45.41
C ASP A 581 -21.27 -30.28 44.94
N GLY A 582 -20.77 -29.07 45.20
CA GLY A 582 -19.37 -28.72 45.55
C GLY A 582 -18.14 -29.28 44.78
N GLY A 583 -18.28 -30.04 43.70
CA GLY A 583 -17.16 -30.64 42.95
C GLY A 583 -16.65 -29.74 41.84
N LEU A 584 -15.43 -29.22 41.98
CA LEU A 584 -14.74 -28.43 40.95
C LEU A 584 -14.41 -29.33 39.74
N VAL A 585 -14.99 -29.06 38.57
CA VAL A 585 -14.42 -29.53 37.28
C VAL A 585 -13.45 -28.44 36.82
N LEU A 586 -12.16 -28.77 36.75
CA LEU A 586 -11.13 -27.84 36.25
C LEU A 586 -11.21 -27.79 34.72
N ALA A 587 -11.45 -26.60 34.16
CA ALA A 587 -11.42 -26.36 32.72
C ALA A 587 -10.01 -25.87 32.32
N THR A 588 -9.10 -26.80 32.05
CA THR A 588 -7.66 -26.51 31.80
C THR A 588 -7.25 -26.51 30.32
N GLY A 589 -8.18 -26.73 29.40
CA GLY A 589 -7.96 -26.65 27.95
C GLY A 589 -8.01 -25.22 27.43
N ASN A 590 -7.41 -25.01 26.26
CA ASN A 590 -7.33 -23.71 25.64
C ASN A 590 -8.57 -23.43 24.77
N TRP A 591 -8.87 -22.16 24.57
CA TRP A 591 -9.73 -21.70 23.49
C TRP A 591 -8.87 -21.21 22.34
N ILE A 592 -9.34 -21.41 21.11
CA ILE A 592 -8.64 -20.97 19.91
C ILE A 592 -9.60 -20.12 19.07
N VAL A 593 -9.09 -19.01 18.54
CA VAL A 593 -9.74 -18.26 17.46
C VAL A 593 -8.81 -18.29 16.26
N ASN A 594 -9.34 -18.76 15.13
CA ASN A 594 -8.65 -18.75 13.84
C ASN A 594 -9.49 -17.95 12.84
N VAL A 595 -8.89 -16.95 12.22
CA VAL A 595 -9.50 -16.16 11.14
C VAL A 595 -8.78 -16.48 9.85
N SER A 596 -9.53 -16.83 8.80
CA SER A 596 -8.97 -17.19 7.49
C SER A 596 -9.83 -16.66 6.35
N VAL A 597 -9.18 -16.38 5.23
CA VAL A 597 -9.85 -16.18 3.94
C VAL A 597 -9.71 -17.49 3.14
N ASP A 598 -10.83 -18.09 2.77
CA ASP A 598 -10.91 -19.45 2.21
C ASP A 598 -11.82 -19.52 0.96
N ASP A 599 -12.26 -18.37 0.46
CA ASP A 599 -13.13 -18.28 -0.71
C ASP A 599 -12.30 -18.38 -1.99
N THR A 600 -12.04 -19.60 -2.45
CA THR A 600 -11.22 -19.88 -3.66
C THR A 600 -11.77 -19.25 -4.94
N ALA A 601 -12.98 -18.66 -4.92
CA ALA A 601 -13.45 -17.82 -6.02
C ALA A 601 -12.69 -16.49 -6.13
N ARG A 602 -11.87 -16.17 -5.13
CA ARG A 602 -10.98 -15.01 -5.03
C ARG A 602 -9.50 -15.42 -5.08
N ASP A 603 -9.21 -16.67 -5.43
CA ASP A 603 -7.83 -17.07 -5.76
C ASP A 603 -7.36 -16.24 -6.95
N ASP A 604 -6.07 -15.91 -6.93
CA ASP A 604 -5.37 -15.44 -8.12
C ASP A 604 -4.24 -16.42 -8.49
N ASP A 605 -3.38 -16.05 -9.42
CA ASP A 605 -2.32 -16.92 -9.92
C ASP A 605 -1.12 -17.08 -8.96
N ASP A 606 -0.75 -16.07 -8.17
CA ASP A 606 0.34 -16.18 -7.18
C ASP A 606 -0.13 -16.43 -5.74
N LEU A 607 -1.41 -16.17 -5.42
CA LEU A 607 -2.01 -16.46 -4.12
C LEU A 607 -3.12 -17.52 -4.19
N SER A 608 -2.86 -18.66 -3.57
CA SER A 608 -3.87 -19.73 -3.39
C SER A 608 -4.47 -19.74 -1.98
N LEU A 609 -5.80 -19.75 -1.88
CA LEU A 609 -6.53 -19.85 -0.62
C LEU A 609 -6.75 -21.32 -0.21
N PRO A 610 -6.88 -21.63 1.11
CA PRO A 610 -7.06 -20.70 2.22
C PRO A 610 -5.78 -20.07 2.77
N GLU A 611 -5.81 -18.77 3.05
CA GLU A 611 -4.79 -18.06 3.85
C GLU A 611 -5.31 -17.90 5.29
N THR A 612 -4.46 -18.24 6.27
CA THR A 612 -4.75 -17.95 7.68
C THR A 612 -4.30 -16.53 7.98
N ILE A 613 -5.24 -15.65 8.33
CA ILE A 613 -4.99 -14.24 8.64
C ILE A 613 -4.50 -14.09 10.07
N TYR A 614 -5.13 -14.82 11.00
CA TYR A 614 -4.83 -14.67 12.42
C TYR A 614 -5.16 -15.93 13.21
N TYR A 615 -4.30 -16.27 14.17
CA TYR A 615 -4.46 -17.42 15.04
C TYR A 615 -4.09 -17.07 16.49
N ALA A 616 -5.07 -17.08 17.39
CA ALA A 616 -4.89 -16.84 18.82
C ALA A 616 -5.31 -18.04 19.66
N THR A 617 -4.52 -18.30 20.69
CA THR A 617 -4.81 -19.27 21.75
C THR A 617 -5.01 -18.55 23.07
N PHE A 618 -6.15 -18.78 23.72
CA PHE A 618 -6.49 -18.24 25.03
C PHE A 618 -6.35 -19.36 26.08
N ALA A 619 -5.53 -19.11 27.08
CA ALA A 619 -5.22 -20.06 28.15
C ALA A 619 -5.38 -19.42 29.53
N ASN A 620 -5.61 -20.25 30.55
CA ASN A 620 -5.62 -19.77 31.93
C ASN A 620 -4.18 -19.51 32.39
N GLY A 621 -3.90 -18.32 32.89
CA GLY A 621 -2.59 -17.90 33.37
C GLY A 621 -2.15 -18.63 34.65
N SER A 622 -0.86 -18.54 34.96
CA SER A 622 -0.23 -19.24 36.09
C SER A 622 -0.75 -18.79 37.46
N ASP A 623 -1.27 -17.57 37.57
CA ASP A 623 -1.78 -16.98 38.82
C ASP A 623 -3.28 -17.25 39.04
N THR A 624 -3.85 -18.17 38.26
CA THR A 624 -5.18 -18.80 38.40
C THR A 624 -6.40 -17.90 38.18
N THR A 625 -6.24 -16.59 37.94
CA THR A 625 -7.34 -15.69 37.54
C THR A 625 -7.13 -14.99 36.21
N ASP A 626 -5.90 -14.83 35.78
CA ASP A 626 -5.53 -13.97 34.67
C ASP A 626 -5.44 -14.79 33.40
N MET A 627 -5.69 -14.19 32.24
CA MET A 627 -5.68 -14.89 30.96
C MET A 627 -4.38 -14.64 30.22
N THR A 628 -3.82 -15.70 29.63
CA THR A 628 -2.71 -15.58 28.70
C THR A 628 -3.23 -15.76 27.28
N VAL A 629 -2.96 -14.79 26.42
CA VAL A 629 -3.20 -14.90 24.98
C VAL A 629 -1.88 -15.13 24.28
N THR A 630 -1.84 -16.13 23.40
CA THR A 630 -0.69 -16.42 22.56
C THR A 630 -1.12 -16.32 21.11
N VAL A 631 -0.59 -15.33 20.42
CA VAL A 631 -0.73 -15.17 18.98
C VAL A 631 0.34 -15.98 18.29
N THR A 632 -0.04 -16.81 17.31
CA THR A 632 0.96 -17.46 16.45
C THR A 632 1.42 -16.45 15.42
N LYS A 633 2.56 -15.82 15.69
CA LYS A 633 3.20 -14.84 14.82
C LYS A 633 3.92 -15.55 13.66
N SER A 634 3.20 -15.78 12.57
CA SER A 634 3.76 -16.21 11.29
C SER A 634 2.98 -15.51 10.19
N PRO A 635 3.55 -14.54 9.46
CA PRO A 635 4.97 -14.13 9.37
C PRO A 635 5.34 -12.91 10.26
N ALA A 636 6.43 -12.19 9.91
CA ALA A 636 7.12 -11.21 10.77
C ALA A 636 6.25 -9.99 11.10
N TRP A 637 5.92 -9.85 12.38
CA TRP A 637 5.28 -8.66 12.91
C TRP A 637 6.31 -7.54 13.03
N ILE A 638 5.90 -6.33 12.69
CA ILE A 638 6.71 -5.12 12.77
C ILE A 638 6.26 -4.35 14.01
N SER A 639 7.20 -4.00 14.89
CA SER A 639 6.91 -3.11 16.01
C SER A 639 6.87 -1.69 15.48
N ASP A 640 5.91 -0.90 15.94
CA ASP A 640 5.91 0.53 15.64
C ASP A 640 7.14 1.18 16.33
N PRO A 641 7.99 1.92 15.60
CA PRO A 641 9.20 2.53 16.14
C PRO A 641 8.89 3.69 17.10
N GLU A 642 7.73 4.35 16.97
CA GLU A 642 7.28 5.40 17.89
C GLU A 642 6.51 4.83 19.11
N ASP A 643 5.94 3.62 18.99
CA ASP A 643 5.15 2.97 20.04
C ASP A 643 5.42 1.46 20.12
N ASN A 644 6.36 1.06 20.98
CA ASN A 644 6.78 -0.33 21.14
C ASN A 644 5.71 -1.29 21.69
N ASN A 645 4.53 -0.79 22.05
CA ASN A 645 3.37 -1.60 22.42
C ASN A 645 2.49 -1.92 21.20
N LYS A 646 2.72 -1.29 20.05
CA LYS A 646 1.99 -1.56 18.81
C LYS A 646 2.81 -2.46 17.90
N ASN A 647 2.17 -3.50 17.40
CA ASN A 647 2.73 -4.38 16.40
C ASN A 647 1.75 -4.50 15.24
N SER A 648 2.25 -4.54 14.01
CA SER A 648 1.39 -4.70 12.83
C SER A 648 2.00 -5.63 11.80
N TYR A 649 1.14 -6.17 10.94
CA TYR A 649 1.52 -7.03 9.83
C TYR A 649 0.46 -7.02 8.72
N ARG A 650 0.86 -7.09 7.45
CA ARG A 650 -0.05 -7.22 6.30
C ARG A 650 0.15 -8.55 5.56
N THR A 651 -0.93 -9.32 5.39
CA THR A 651 -0.92 -10.60 4.66
C THR A 651 -0.76 -10.42 3.16
N ARG A 652 -0.50 -11.52 2.42
CA ARG A 652 -0.44 -11.46 0.95
C ARG A 652 -1.80 -11.16 0.33
N TYR A 653 -2.89 -11.62 0.96
CA TYR A 653 -4.25 -11.23 0.59
C TYR A 653 -4.55 -9.74 0.85
N GLY A 654 -3.71 -9.05 1.62
CA GLY A 654 -3.87 -7.63 1.94
C GLY A 654 -4.54 -7.32 3.27
N ALA A 655 -4.85 -8.35 4.08
CA ALA A 655 -5.41 -8.10 5.40
C ALA A 655 -4.36 -7.44 6.31
N LEU A 656 -4.73 -6.32 6.95
CA LEU A 656 -3.89 -5.64 7.94
C LEU A 656 -4.28 -6.10 9.34
N ILE A 657 -3.30 -6.58 10.11
CA ILE A 657 -3.48 -6.99 11.51
C ILE A 657 -2.68 -6.03 12.37
N GLU A 658 -3.34 -5.48 13.40
CA GLU A 658 -2.77 -4.56 14.38
C GLU A 658 -2.99 -5.13 15.78
N GLU A 659 -1.92 -5.24 16.57
CA GLU A 659 -1.92 -5.69 17.96
C GLU A 659 -1.42 -4.54 18.84
N VAL A 660 -2.17 -4.24 19.90
CA VAL A 660 -1.78 -3.29 20.93
C VAL A 660 -1.60 -4.05 22.23
N ASP A 661 -0.35 -4.20 22.66
CA ASP A 661 0.03 -4.81 23.93
C ASP A 661 -0.27 -3.82 25.07
N GLY A 662 -1.04 -4.26 26.06
CA GLY A 662 -1.28 -3.46 27.26
C GLY A 662 -0.19 -3.71 28.30
N ASP A 663 0.41 -2.65 28.85
CA ASP A 663 1.49 -2.72 29.86
C ASP A 663 1.20 -3.65 31.05
N ASP A 664 -0.09 -3.88 31.37
CA ASP A 664 -0.58 -4.81 32.41
C ASP A 664 -1.94 -5.45 32.00
N SER A 665 -2.24 -5.53 30.70
CA SER A 665 -3.49 -6.12 30.21
C SER A 665 -3.28 -6.97 28.95
N PRO A 666 -4.17 -7.94 28.68
CA PRO A 666 -4.09 -8.76 27.47
C PRO A 666 -4.16 -7.88 26.22
N SER A 667 -3.45 -8.28 25.17
CA SER A 667 -3.34 -7.52 23.92
C SER A 667 -4.70 -7.38 23.22
N GLU A 668 -4.98 -6.20 22.69
CA GLU A 668 -6.12 -5.96 21.81
C GLU A 668 -5.70 -6.16 20.36
N VAL A 669 -6.55 -6.79 19.54
CA VAL A 669 -6.23 -7.05 18.13
C VAL A 669 -7.34 -6.57 17.21
N THR A 670 -6.97 -5.82 16.17
CA THR A 670 -7.83 -5.43 15.06
C THR A 670 -7.33 -6.08 13.78
N LEU A 671 -8.25 -6.69 13.03
CA LEU A 671 -8.01 -7.28 11.72
C LEU A 671 -8.87 -6.52 10.71
N THR A 672 -8.25 -5.87 9.74
CA THR A 672 -8.92 -5.23 8.60
C THR A 672 -8.78 -6.15 7.40
N ILE A 673 -9.86 -6.81 7.01
CA ILE A 673 -9.85 -7.87 5.99
C ILE A 673 -10.57 -7.37 4.73
N PRO A 674 -9.89 -7.34 3.57
CA PRO A 674 -10.51 -6.90 2.32
C PRO A 674 -11.49 -7.95 1.75
N ASP A 675 -12.47 -7.52 0.96
CA ASP A 675 -13.45 -8.39 0.32
C ASP A 675 -12.93 -9.10 -0.95
N SER A 676 -11.75 -8.70 -1.44
CA SER A 676 -10.93 -9.35 -2.45
C SER A 676 -9.44 -9.22 -2.11
N ILE A 677 -8.57 -9.91 -2.84
CA ILE A 677 -7.13 -9.62 -2.82
C ILE A 677 -6.94 -8.14 -3.19
N ILE A 678 -6.00 -7.45 -2.53
CA ILE A 678 -5.67 -6.06 -2.85
C ILE A 678 -4.59 -5.99 -3.91
N GLU A 679 -4.83 -5.16 -4.92
CA GLU A 679 -3.93 -4.97 -6.07
C GLU A 679 -3.06 -3.74 -5.82
N PRO A 680 -1.72 -3.85 -5.67
CA PRO A 680 -0.84 -2.72 -5.59
C PRO A 680 -0.79 -1.97 -6.93
N LEU A 681 -0.82 -0.65 -6.86
CA LEU A 681 -0.84 0.25 -8.00
C LEU A 681 0.57 0.78 -8.25
N VAL A 682 1.41 -0.05 -8.88
CA VAL A 682 2.77 0.31 -9.31
C VAL A 682 2.75 0.69 -10.79
N TYR A 683 3.41 1.79 -11.15
CA TYR A 683 3.44 2.29 -12.52
C TYR A 683 4.86 2.59 -12.98
N LEU A 684 5.13 2.34 -14.26
CA LEU A 684 6.20 3.00 -14.99
C LEU A 684 5.59 4.14 -15.78
N SER A 685 6.07 5.37 -15.57
CA SER A 685 5.44 6.58 -16.12
C SER A 685 6.47 7.50 -16.77
N SER A 686 6.03 8.42 -17.65
CA SER A 686 6.76 9.66 -17.92
C SER A 686 6.08 10.88 -17.30
N GLY A 687 6.84 11.64 -16.52
CA GLY A 687 6.33 12.80 -15.79
C GLY A 687 5.37 12.42 -14.66
N GLU A 688 4.69 13.41 -14.08
CA GLU A 688 3.72 13.16 -13.01
C GLU A 688 2.48 12.44 -13.55
N ILE A 689 2.11 11.32 -12.93
CA ILE A 689 0.82 10.68 -13.14
C ILE A 689 -0.13 10.98 -11.98
N MET A 690 -1.39 11.19 -12.34
CA MET A 690 -2.50 11.13 -11.41
C MET A 690 -3.26 9.83 -11.63
N VAL A 691 -3.46 9.10 -10.54
CA VAL A 691 -4.29 7.89 -10.50
C VAL A 691 -5.56 8.24 -9.78
N SER A 692 -6.70 8.12 -10.46
CA SER A 692 -7.98 8.09 -9.78
C SER A 692 -8.37 6.65 -9.50
N THR A 693 -8.50 6.32 -8.21
CA THR A 693 -9.06 5.06 -7.74
C THR A 693 -10.59 5.12 -7.91
N GLY A 694 -11.06 5.00 -9.17
CA GLY A 694 -12.47 5.15 -9.50
C GLY A 694 -12.86 4.79 -10.94
N SER A 695 -13.46 3.60 -11.08
CA SER A 695 -14.30 3.09 -12.16
C SER A 695 -14.44 3.91 -13.45
N ALA A 696 -13.85 3.39 -14.53
CA ALA A 696 -14.24 3.74 -15.89
C ALA A 696 -15.64 3.19 -16.23
N SER A 697 -16.71 3.95 -15.95
CA SER A 697 -17.84 4.13 -16.91
C SER A 697 -18.88 5.17 -16.44
N SER A 698 -18.90 6.33 -17.11
CA SER A 698 -20.06 7.24 -17.30
C SER A 698 -20.84 7.81 -16.10
N ALA A 699 -20.46 7.54 -14.86
CA ALA A 699 -20.85 8.31 -13.68
C ALA A 699 -19.62 8.45 -12.77
N SER A 700 -19.03 9.64 -12.74
CA SER A 700 -17.79 9.98 -12.03
C SER A 700 -17.88 9.67 -10.54
N ALA A 701 -17.02 8.79 -10.02
CA ALA A 701 -16.64 8.83 -8.61
C ALA A 701 -15.98 10.20 -8.32
N THR A 702 -16.24 10.77 -7.14
CA THR A 702 -15.66 12.08 -6.80
C THR A 702 -14.21 11.88 -6.41
N GLU A 703 -13.29 12.50 -7.14
CA GLU A 703 -11.85 12.44 -6.85
C GLU A 703 -11.50 13.39 -5.69
N LEU A 704 -10.55 12.98 -4.84
CA LEU A 704 -10.05 13.84 -3.75
C LEU A 704 -9.22 15.01 -4.31
N GLY A 705 -8.47 14.75 -5.39
CA GLY A 705 -7.52 15.67 -5.99
C GLY A 705 -6.25 15.87 -5.14
N ALA A 706 -5.35 16.75 -5.60
CA ALA A 706 -4.21 17.19 -4.81
C ALA A 706 -4.70 18.03 -3.62
N VAL A 707 -4.65 17.42 -2.43
CA VAL A 707 -5.05 18.08 -1.17
C VAL A 707 -3.86 18.41 -0.28
N THR A 708 -2.69 17.85 -0.57
CA THR A 708 -1.45 18.13 0.15
C THR A 708 -0.85 19.44 -0.34
N VAL A 709 -0.48 20.32 0.59
CA VAL A 709 0.17 21.61 0.32
C VAL A 709 1.22 21.88 1.38
N GLU A 710 2.23 22.68 1.05
CA GLU A 710 3.18 23.15 2.05
C GLU A 710 2.55 24.20 2.96
N ASP A 711 3.10 24.36 4.17
CA ASP A 711 2.73 25.40 5.11
C ASP A 711 2.92 26.81 4.55
N SER A 712 3.90 26.99 3.65
CA SER A 712 4.13 28.20 2.87
C SER A 712 2.97 28.54 1.91
N GLU A 713 2.19 27.54 1.52
CA GLU A 713 1.10 27.62 0.55
C GLU A 713 -0.30 27.60 1.18
N VAL A 714 -0.41 27.52 2.52
CA VAL A 714 -1.68 27.38 3.26
C VAL A 714 -2.74 28.43 2.90
N ALA A 715 -2.30 29.61 2.42
CA ALA A 715 -3.20 30.66 1.96
C ALA A 715 -4.09 30.22 0.78
N SER A 716 -3.62 29.29 -0.05
CA SER A 716 -4.36 28.73 -1.20
C SER A 716 -5.56 27.87 -0.76
N VAL A 717 -5.49 27.30 0.44
CA VAL A 717 -6.48 26.34 0.98
C VAL A 717 -7.29 26.89 2.16
N ALA A 718 -7.28 28.21 2.38
CA ALA A 718 -7.90 28.86 3.54
C ALA A 718 -9.43 28.62 3.71
N ALA A 719 -10.10 28.05 2.71
CA ALA A 719 -11.52 27.69 2.74
C ALA A 719 -11.79 26.21 3.09
N LYS A 720 -10.76 25.38 3.23
CA LYS A 720 -10.83 23.93 3.50
C LYS A 720 -10.68 23.64 5.00
N ASN A 721 -11.08 22.43 5.43
CA ASN A 721 -10.65 21.92 6.73
C ASN A 721 -9.18 21.51 6.63
N LEU A 722 -8.34 21.87 7.61
CA LEU A 722 -6.91 21.59 7.57
C LEU A 722 -6.59 20.38 8.45
N ILE A 723 -5.82 19.44 7.89
CA ILE A 723 -5.03 18.49 8.65
C ILE A 723 -3.60 19.01 8.61
N VAL A 724 -2.96 19.16 9.76
CA VAL A 724 -1.60 19.73 9.84
C VAL A 724 -0.67 18.61 10.29
N VAL A 725 0.32 18.30 9.46
CA VAL A 725 1.28 17.23 9.69
C VAL A 725 2.63 17.85 10.03
N GLY A 726 3.27 17.31 11.06
CA GLY A 726 4.56 17.76 11.56
C GLY A 726 4.56 18.76 12.70
N GLY A 727 5.73 18.86 13.33
CA GLY A 727 5.97 19.67 14.51
C GLY A 727 5.92 21.18 14.25
N SER A 728 5.53 21.95 15.26
CA SER A 728 5.43 23.43 15.17
C SER A 728 6.76 24.16 14.94
N CYS A 729 7.88 23.47 15.00
CA CYS A 729 9.19 24.02 14.69
C CYS A 729 9.47 24.17 13.20
N ILE A 730 8.88 23.28 12.39
CA ILE A 730 9.09 23.19 10.94
C ILE A 730 7.82 23.49 10.14
N ASN A 731 6.65 23.39 10.79
CA ASN A 731 5.37 23.73 10.22
C ASN A 731 4.83 25.02 10.86
N SER A 732 4.85 26.11 10.09
CA SER A 732 4.39 27.44 10.54
C SER A 732 2.89 27.47 10.84
N VAL A 733 2.08 26.62 10.22
CA VAL A 733 0.66 26.48 10.54
C VAL A 733 0.47 25.82 11.90
N ALA A 734 1.26 24.79 12.21
CA ALA A 734 1.28 24.20 13.55
C ALA A 734 1.76 25.21 14.61
N ALA A 735 2.78 26.03 14.31
CA ALA A 735 3.23 27.11 15.18
C ALA A 735 2.14 28.14 15.47
N ASP A 736 1.38 28.53 14.45
CA ASP A 736 0.26 29.47 14.58
C ASP A 736 -0.92 28.90 15.38
N LEU A 737 -1.15 27.58 15.27
CA LEU A 737 -2.18 26.87 16.04
C LEU A 737 -1.80 26.76 17.52
N LEU A 738 -0.54 26.49 17.83
CA LEU A 738 -0.02 26.39 19.19
C LEU A 738 0.35 27.75 19.79
N GLY A 739 0.44 28.81 18.97
CA GLY A 739 0.80 30.16 19.37
C GLY A 739 2.31 30.37 19.59
N GLN A 740 3.12 29.35 19.32
CA GLN A 740 4.58 29.38 19.34
C GLN A 740 5.16 28.22 18.52
N ALA A 741 6.35 28.41 17.98
CA ALA A 741 7.16 27.32 17.45
C ALA A 741 7.85 26.59 18.62
N ALA A 742 7.75 25.26 18.64
CA ALA A 742 8.35 24.40 19.63
C ALA A 742 8.86 23.11 18.98
N CYS A 743 10.04 22.65 19.41
CA CYS A 743 10.70 21.44 18.91
C CYS A 743 10.66 20.34 19.97
N SER A 744 10.62 19.08 19.55
CA SER A 744 10.91 17.91 20.40
C SER A 744 10.12 17.93 21.71
N ALA A 745 10.77 17.80 22.88
CA ALA A 745 10.11 17.77 24.18
C ALA A 745 9.25 19.01 24.49
N ASP A 746 9.60 20.18 23.95
CA ASP A 746 8.78 21.39 24.13
C ASP A 746 7.46 21.28 23.34
N PHE A 747 7.48 20.63 22.17
CA PHE A 747 6.28 20.33 21.38
C PHE A 747 5.40 19.30 22.09
N THR A 748 5.98 18.20 22.56
CA THR A 748 5.26 17.19 23.36
C THR A 748 4.60 17.81 24.59
N THR A 749 5.34 18.65 25.34
CA THR A 749 4.82 19.34 26.53
C THR A 749 3.67 20.33 26.21
N LEU A 750 3.62 20.88 24.99
CA LEU A 750 2.55 21.78 24.55
C LEU A 750 1.31 21.03 24.04
N THR A 751 1.45 19.76 23.70
CA THR A 751 0.42 18.95 23.03
C THR A 751 -0.20 17.88 23.93
N ASP A 752 0.50 17.48 25.00
CA ASP A 752 -0.06 16.81 26.18
C ASP A 752 -1.05 17.71 26.95
#